data_AF-A0A349DN45-F1
#
_entry.id   AF-A0A349DN45-F1
#
_cell.length_a   1.000
_cell.length_b   1.000
_cell.length_c   1.000
_cell.angle_alpha   90.00
_cell.angle_beta   90.00
_cell.angle_gamma   90.00
#
_symmetry.space_group_name_H-M   'P 1'
#
loop_
_entity.id
_entity.type
_entity.pdbx_description
1 polymer ?
#
loop_
_entity_poly.entity_id
_entity_poly.type
_entity_poly.pdbx_seq_one_letter_code
_entity_poly.pdbx_strand_id
1 'polypeptide(L)'
;MSKGIDTLNQIIVDGINRGLAQRSTSDENISGVQITIDNQHLTNFGSCSYLGLEYNNTLKEGVKEAVDRYGTQFSTSRMYLSLGLYDEVEAELGKIFQKPLIASASTTLGHMATLPVIVDDEDAVILDLQVHSSVQMATQILKARKVPIYIIPHNSMEDLENKIKQLQNKHKKIWYLADGVYSMYGDVAPLGELERMLNTYKQFHLYIDDAHGMGWAGENGVGYVRSQIAHHDKMVLATSLNKSFASAGGLMVFPNQEMRDKVRNCGSTLIFSGPIQPPMLGAALASAKLHQQEELVSLQQDLKEKITYVNNRLEELKLPQYCPSDTPLFFICVGLPRITYNINNRMKEYGFYLNTAAFPAVPMKKSGVRFMVTAHHTYEEIDDMLYHLQRAYVLGLQEEGSSTQEVARVFRLPTFEIDIDQNTDHSQDQGQVLHEELHLTIEAMNADEWDHLLGKESCHSYKNIQQLQQAFSNNALKEDNAQFYFHKVTDAHHEVVSLAFFSCGWVKDDMFADADVSEKVEQTRKIDPYYLTSKQVMTGSLFSMGKSIYLNQAHPQWQQGLEKLIQQMQKIAEQENATKLMLREFDADTKDALRTTMLELGLVDYKLPNNCVVENMTWQDDEAYQKTLTSKYRYSLRKEILKYADRFEVSYEKPATELEKRTCFELYKNVFDKSYEMNVFELPYKLFEMMYNDPNYDIIRLYLKGNEDPVAVLFSHKNGSMYNALLVGLNYEFVREHNTYKQILYQAVVRAKALGCKDLDLAFTAEMEKKKVGAKIHETYAFVQATEHLSYAILETIQ
;
A
#
# COMPACT_ATOMS: atom_id res chain seq x y z
N MET A 1 9.70 -4.65 -8.43
CA MET A 1 10.73 -3.68 -7.98
C MET A 1 10.73 -2.36 -8.76
N SER A 2 10.78 -2.28 -10.09
CA SER A 2 10.86 -0.96 -10.78
C SER A 2 9.61 -0.08 -10.59
N LYS A 3 8.39 -0.64 -10.67
CA LYS A 3 7.14 0.13 -10.60
C LYS A 3 6.89 0.81 -9.25
N GLY A 4 7.19 0.14 -8.13
CA GLY A 4 7.07 0.76 -6.81
C GLY A 4 8.03 1.94 -6.62
N ILE A 5 9.19 1.89 -7.28
CA ILE A 5 10.16 2.99 -7.30
C ILE A 5 9.64 4.15 -8.16
N ASP A 6 9.03 3.88 -9.32
CA ASP A 6 8.46 4.92 -10.19
C ASP A 6 7.32 5.67 -9.49
N THR A 7 6.39 4.94 -8.87
CA THR A 7 5.31 5.52 -8.05
C THR A 7 5.87 6.31 -6.87
N LEU A 8 6.83 5.75 -6.12
CA LEU A 8 7.48 6.46 -5.02
C LEU A 8 8.15 7.75 -5.51
N ASN A 9 8.86 7.69 -6.63
CA ASN A 9 9.50 8.84 -7.24
C ASN A 9 8.45 9.90 -7.63
N GLN A 10 7.34 9.52 -8.24
CA GLN A 10 6.25 10.45 -8.59
C GLN A 10 5.70 11.16 -7.35
N ILE A 11 5.46 10.43 -6.26
CA ILE A 11 4.96 10.98 -5.00
C ILE A 11 5.97 11.95 -4.37
N ILE A 12 7.25 11.58 -4.36
CA ILE A 12 8.31 12.44 -3.85
C ILE A 12 8.51 13.67 -4.73
N VAL A 13 8.44 13.55 -6.06
CA VAL A 13 8.52 14.67 -7.00
C VAL A 13 7.35 15.65 -6.80
N ASP A 14 6.12 15.16 -6.63
CA ASP A 14 4.98 16.01 -6.27
C ASP A 14 5.22 16.75 -4.94
N GLY A 15 5.71 16.03 -3.92
CA GLY A 15 6.13 16.61 -2.65
C GLY A 15 7.23 17.68 -2.79
N ILE A 16 8.21 17.49 -3.67
CA ILE A 16 9.26 18.47 -3.97
C ILE A 16 8.67 19.71 -4.65
N ASN A 17 7.85 19.52 -5.68
CA ASN A 17 7.23 20.61 -6.44
C ASN A 17 6.32 21.50 -5.57
N ARG A 18 5.67 20.90 -4.57
CA ARG A 18 4.89 21.61 -3.55
C ARG A 18 5.73 22.17 -2.42
N GLY A 19 7.01 21.80 -2.37
CA GLY A 19 7.90 22.30 -1.37
C GLY A 19 7.73 21.69 0.02
N LEU A 20 7.41 20.39 0.08
CA LEU A 20 7.12 19.64 1.29
C LEU A 20 8.10 18.49 1.55
N ALA A 21 8.97 18.18 0.57
CA ALA A 21 9.95 17.11 0.66
C ALA A 21 11.33 17.56 0.18
N GLN A 22 12.37 16.85 0.63
CA GLN A 22 13.79 17.07 0.27
C GLN A 22 14.24 18.55 0.33
N ARG A 23 13.81 19.25 1.38
CA ARG A 23 14.23 20.63 1.65
C ARG A 23 15.65 20.67 2.20
N SER A 24 16.29 21.81 2.02
CA SER A 24 17.60 22.11 2.59
C SER A 24 17.52 23.40 3.39
N THR A 25 18.19 23.42 4.54
CA THR A 25 18.42 24.65 5.30
C THR A 25 19.46 25.50 4.60
N SER A 26 19.43 26.81 4.88
CA SER A 26 20.38 27.80 4.32
C SER A 26 21.26 28.47 5.38
N ASP A 27 21.14 28.03 6.63
CA ASP A 27 21.86 28.59 7.77
C ASP A 27 23.37 28.28 7.70
N GLU A 28 24.21 29.29 7.96
CA GLU A 28 25.66 29.08 8.15
C GLU A 28 25.96 28.44 9.52
N ASN A 29 25.12 28.72 10.52
CA ASN A 29 25.18 28.16 11.86
C ASN A 29 23.77 27.85 12.33
N ILE A 30 23.55 26.65 12.88
CA ILE A 30 22.28 26.24 13.47
C ILE A 30 22.46 26.19 14.99
N SER A 31 21.48 26.69 15.73
CA SER A 31 21.45 26.62 17.20
C SER A 31 20.02 26.47 17.70
N GLY A 32 19.79 25.46 18.55
CA GLY A 32 18.47 25.19 19.12
C GLY A 32 17.47 24.77 18.04
N VAL A 33 16.32 25.44 18.01
CA VAL A 33 15.16 25.10 17.15
C VAL A 33 15.01 26.03 15.95
N GLN A 34 15.87 27.03 15.76
CA GLN A 34 15.73 28.00 14.68
C GLN A 34 16.42 27.50 13.40
N ILE A 35 15.70 27.51 12.27
CA ILE A 35 16.21 27.10 10.95
C ILE A 35 15.73 28.07 9.86
N THR A 36 16.46 28.13 8.74
CA THR A 36 16.10 28.95 7.58
C THR A 36 15.86 28.10 6.34
N ILE A 37 14.62 28.05 5.85
CA ILE A 37 14.21 27.33 4.63
C ILE A 37 13.59 28.31 3.64
N ASP A 38 14.02 28.29 2.37
CA ASP A 38 13.55 29.20 1.33
C ASP A 38 13.62 30.70 1.74
N ASN A 39 14.69 31.10 2.43
CA ASN A 39 14.87 32.44 3.01
C ASN A 39 13.83 32.85 4.07
N GLN A 40 13.12 31.89 4.67
CA GLN A 40 12.20 32.13 5.78
C GLN A 40 12.77 31.53 7.07
N HIS A 41 12.80 32.31 8.15
CA HIS A 41 13.17 31.84 9.48
C HIS A 41 11.99 31.12 10.13
N LEU A 42 12.23 29.90 10.59
CA LEU A 42 11.21 28.99 11.10
C LEU A 42 11.65 28.36 12.43
N THR A 43 10.70 28.15 13.33
CA THR A 43 10.87 27.30 14.52
C THR A 43 10.63 25.83 14.14
N ASN A 44 11.62 24.98 14.43
CA ASN A 44 11.72 23.59 13.97
C ASN A 44 11.16 22.58 14.96
N PHE A 45 9.92 22.13 14.71
CA PHE A 45 9.32 20.98 15.40
C PHE A 45 9.53 19.67 14.63
N GLY A 46 10.48 19.64 13.69
CA GLY A 46 10.83 18.49 12.87
C GLY A 46 12.01 17.66 13.37
N SER A 47 12.65 18.05 14.48
CA SER A 47 13.83 17.36 15.04
C SER A 47 13.49 16.15 15.91
N CYS A 48 14.22 15.05 15.73
CA CYS A 48 14.17 13.88 16.63
C CYS A 48 15.25 13.93 17.73
N SER A 49 15.97 15.06 17.89
CA SER A 49 16.89 15.23 19.01
C SER A 49 16.15 15.74 20.24
N TYR A 50 15.46 14.82 20.92
CA TYR A 50 14.50 15.17 21.98
C TYR A 50 15.14 15.92 23.15
N LEU A 51 16.33 15.53 23.59
CA LEU A 51 17.08 16.25 24.63
C LEU A 51 18.01 17.35 24.08
N GLY A 52 18.15 17.46 22.76
CA GLY A 52 18.93 18.53 22.13
C GLY A 52 20.43 18.54 22.47
N LEU A 53 20.99 17.37 22.80
CA LEU A 53 22.36 17.23 23.30
C LEU A 53 23.44 17.55 22.24
N GLU A 54 23.11 17.61 20.95
CA GLU A 54 24.03 17.93 19.86
C GLU A 54 24.67 19.33 20.00
N TYR A 55 24.02 20.22 20.76
CA TYR A 55 24.54 21.55 21.06
C TYR A 55 25.34 21.62 22.36
N ASN A 56 25.36 20.56 23.17
CA ASN A 56 26.05 20.50 24.46
C ASN A 56 27.58 20.58 24.27
N ASN A 57 28.24 21.43 25.07
CA ASN A 57 29.69 21.66 24.93
C ASN A 57 30.53 20.43 25.28
N THR A 58 30.11 19.62 26.26
CA THR A 58 30.79 18.38 26.65
C THR A 58 30.87 17.39 25.48
N LEU A 59 29.80 17.29 24.69
CA LEU A 59 29.79 16.42 23.50
C LEU A 59 30.69 16.99 22.39
N LYS A 60 30.64 18.30 22.14
CA LYS A 60 31.54 18.96 21.17
C LYS A 60 33.01 18.80 21.55
N GLU A 61 33.33 18.85 22.83
CA GLU A 61 34.68 18.61 23.35
C GLU A 61 35.10 17.15 23.16
N GLY A 62 34.20 16.19 23.43
CA GLY A 62 34.44 14.78 23.14
C GLY A 62 34.75 14.51 21.66
N VAL A 63 34.03 15.18 20.75
CA VAL A 63 34.32 15.13 19.30
C VAL A 63 35.73 15.65 19.01
N LYS A 64 36.08 16.84 19.52
CA LYS A 64 37.40 17.46 19.30
C LYS A 64 38.53 16.60 19.85
N GLU A 65 38.37 16.07 21.07
CA GLU A 65 39.36 15.21 21.70
C GLU A 65 39.60 13.93 20.88
N ALA A 66 38.53 13.32 20.37
CA ALA A 66 38.66 12.14 19.53
C ALA A 66 39.33 12.44 18.18
N VAL A 67 39.07 13.62 17.58
CA VAL A 67 39.79 14.10 16.39
C VAL A 67 41.28 14.26 16.68
N ASP A 68 41.64 14.91 17.80
CA ASP A 68 43.03 15.16 18.17
C ASP A 68 43.79 13.86 18.46
N ARG A 69 43.13 12.86 19.06
CA ARG A 69 43.75 11.56 19.43
C ARG A 69 43.81 10.56 18.28
N TYR A 70 42.78 10.51 17.45
CA TYR A 70 42.53 9.39 16.53
C TYR A 70 42.32 9.81 15.07
N GLY A 71 42.28 11.12 14.80
CA GLY A 71 41.97 11.67 13.49
C GLY A 71 40.47 11.62 13.15
N THR A 72 40.14 12.05 11.94
CA THR A 72 38.75 12.10 11.47
C THR A 72 38.17 10.74 11.10
N GLN A 73 39.02 9.76 10.81
CA GLN A 73 38.63 8.45 10.30
C GLN A 73 39.60 7.34 10.73
N PHE A 74 39.06 6.16 11.01
CA PHE A 74 39.81 4.93 11.22
C PHE A 74 39.47 3.89 10.13
N SER A 75 40.26 3.86 9.06
CA SER A 75 39.99 3.14 7.81
C SER A 75 40.25 1.63 7.86
N THR A 76 39.78 0.95 8.91
CA THR A 76 39.92 -0.50 9.06
C THR A 76 38.58 -1.13 9.43
N SER A 77 38.25 -2.25 8.80
CA SER A 77 37.10 -3.06 9.22
C SER A 77 37.33 -3.61 10.62
N ARG A 78 36.27 -3.60 11.44
CA ARG A 78 36.30 -4.11 12.82
C ARG A 78 36.62 -5.61 12.91
N MET A 79 36.53 -6.35 11.80
CA MET A 79 36.99 -7.74 11.70
C MET A 79 38.48 -7.88 11.99
N TYR A 80 39.28 -6.97 11.42
CA TYR A 80 40.74 -7.04 11.50
C TYR A 80 41.26 -6.28 12.71
N LEU A 81 40.75 -5.06 12.91
CA LEU A 81 41.18 -4.17 13.98
C LEU A 81 40.07 -3.18 14.31
N SER A 82 39.74 -3.04 15.59
CA SER A 82 38.82 -2.02 16.09
C SER A 82 39.59 -0.94 16.84
N LEU A 83 39.13 0.31 16.74
CA LEU A 83 39.64 1.39 17.58
C LEU A 83 39.25 1.12 19.04
N GLY A 84 40.22 1.21 19.97
CA GLY A 84 39.97 0.96 21.40
C GLY A 84 38.90 1.86 22.03
N LEU A 85 38.61 3.00 21.41
CA LEU A 85 37.53 3.90 21.82
C LEU A 85 36.14 3.22 21.79
N TYR A 86 35.95 2.18 20.98
CA TYR A 86 34.74 1.36 21.06
C TYR A 86 34.57 0.68 22.41
N ASP A 87 35.66 0.15 22.99
CA ASP A 87 35.60 -0.54 24.27
C ASP A 87 35.27 0.45 25.40
N GLU A 88 35.80 1.68 25.33
CA GLU A 88 35.44 2.76 26.26
C GLU A 88 33.94 3.12 26.15
N VAL A 89 33.43 3.30 24.93
CA VAL A 89 32.02 3.63 24.68
C VAL A 89 31.10 2.49 25.14
N GLU A 90 31.39 1.26 24.73
CA GLU A 90 30.59 0.08 25.10
C GLU A 90 30.63 -0.19 26.61
N ALA A 91 31.74 0.11 27.30
CA ALA A 91 31.83 0.01 28.74
C ALA A 91 30.94 1.03 29.47
N GLU A 92 30.94 2.30 29.04
CA GLU A 92 30.06 3.33 29.63
C GLU A 92 28.59 3.05 29.35
N LEU A 93 28.23 2.67 28.11
CA LEU A 93 26.88 2.22 27.78
C LEU A 93 26.48 0.97 28.59
N GLY A 94 27.44 0.08 28.88
CA GLY A 94 27.20 -1.11 29.70
C GLY A 94 26.72 -0.78 31.12
N LYS A 95 27.14 0.35 31.68
CA LYS A 95 26.67 0.85 32.98
C LYS A 95 25.20 1.31 32.93
N ILE A 96 24.79 1.90 31.80
CA ILE A 96 23.41 2.36 31.58
C ILE A 96 22.47 1.16 31.40
N PHE A 97 22.79 0.24 30.48
CA PHE A 97 21.90 -0.86 30.11
C PHE A 97 21.96 -2.07 31.03
N GLN A 98 23.08 -2.23 31.74
CA GLN A 98 23.40 -3.37 32.62
C GLN A 98 23.24 -4.73 31.92
N LYS A 99 23.52 -4.75 30.61
CA LYS A 99 23.39 -5.93 29.74
C LYS A 99 24.47 -5.92 28.66
N PRO A 100 24.87 -7.10 28.14
CA PRO A 100 25.81 -7.19 27.03
C PRO A 100 25.30 -6.44 25.80
N LEU A 101 26.17 -5.65 25.17
CA LEU A 101 25.79 -4.79 24.05
C LEU A 101 26.89 -4.65 23.01
N ILE A 102 26.51 -4.16 21.81
CA ILE A 102 27.41 -3.85 20.71
C ILE A 102 26.94 -2.57 20.01
N ALA A 103 27.87 -1.64 19.80
CA ALA A 103 27.63 -0.47 18.96
C ALA A 103 27.75 -0.84 17.46
N SER A 104 26.91 -0.24 16.63
CA SER A 104 26.83 -0.44 15.18
C SER A 104 26.84 0.90 14.46
N ALA A 105 27.31 0.94 13.20
CA ALA A 105 27.46 2.19 12.45
C ALA A 105 26.14 2.95 12.20
N SER A 106 25.00 2.25 12.25
CA SER A 106 23.65 2.82 12.31
C SER A 106 22.69 1.78 12.88
N THR A 107 21.51 2.20 13.36
CA THR A 107 20.46 1.27 13.82
C THR A 107 20.05 0.29 12.71
N THR A 108 19.94 0.76 11.46
CA THR A 108 19.69 -0.08 10.27
C THR A 108 20.72 -1.19 10.11
N LEU A 109 22.01 -0.83 10.15
CA LEU A 109 23.09 -1.81 10.04
C LEU A 109 23.12 -2.74 11.26
N GLY A 110 22.70 -2.27 12.43
CA GLY A 110 22.51 -3.07 13.63
C GLY A 110 21.46 -4.18 13.45
N HIS A 111 20.29 -3.88 12.87
CA HIS A 111 19.30 -4.91 12.55
C HIS A 111 19.84 -5.93 11.55
N MET A 112 20.49 -5.46 10.49
CA MET A 112 21.08 -6.32 9.45
C MET A 112 22.23 -7.19 9.98
N ALA A 113 22.95 -6.75 11.01
CA ALA A 113 23.95 -7.57 11.70
C ALA A 113 23.31 -8.63 12.60
N THR A 114 22.21 -8.26 13.25
CA THR A 114 21.67 -9.01 14.39
C THR A 114 20.67 -10.06 13.97
N LEU A 115 19.63 -9.67 13.22
CA LEU A 115 18.51 -10.55 12.88
C LEU A 115 18.96 -11.82 12.14
N PRO A 116 19.85 -11.75 11.12
CA PRO A 116 20.34 -12.96 10.45
C PRO A 116 21.13 -13.92 11.36
N VAL A 117 21.66 -13.46 12.49
CA VAL A 117 22.47 -14.30 13.39
C VAL A 117 21.63 -14.94 14.51
N ILE A 118 20.61 -14.22 15.01
CA ILE A 118 19.78 -14.66 16.14
C ILE A 118 18.58 -15.51 15.70
N VAL A 119 18.11 -15.35 14.46
CA VAL A 119 17.02 -16.12 13.87
C VAL A 119 17.58 -17.33 13.11
N ASP A 120 17.19 -18.52 13.54
CA ASP A 120 17.57 -19.79 12.91
C ASP A 120 16.64 -20.14 11.73
N ASP A 121 17.05 -21.05 10.84
CA ASP A 121 16.27 -21.48 9.68
C ASP A 121 14.99 -22.25 10.09
N GLU A 122 14.98 -22.81 11.31
CA GLU A 122 13.83 -23.50 11.91
C GLU A 122 12.92 -22.58 12.75
N ASP A 123 13.26 -21.31 12.89
CA ASP A 123 12.44 -20.32 13.61
C ASP A 123 11.30 -19.78 12.72
N ALA A 124 10.42 -18.96 13.30
CA ALA A 124 9.45 -18.16 12.58
C ALA A 124 9.50 -16.69 13.04
N VAL A 125 9.13 -15.78 12.14
CA VAL A 125 9.08 -14.35 12.40
C VAL A 125 7.65 -13.83 12.25
N ILE A 126 7.21 -13.03 13.21
CA ILE A 126 5.96 -12.27 13.18
C ILE A 126 6.36 -10.78 13.21
N LEU A 127 5.90 -10.00 12.25
CA LEU A 127 6.15 -8.57 12.12
C LEU A 127 4.89 -7.79 12.48
N ASP A 128 5.03 -6.77 13.31
CA ASP A 128 4.05 -5.69 13.36
C ASP A 128 4.01 -4.97 12.00
N LEU A 129 2.81 -4.70 11.46
CA LEU A 129 2.65 -4.01 10.17
C LEU A 129 3.37 -2.66 10.09
N GLN A 130 3.53 -1.95 11.21
CA GLN A 130 4.16 -0.63 11.27
C GLN A 130 5.59 -0.62 11.81
N VAL A 131 6.19 -1.79 12.07
CA VAL A 131 7.60 -1.86 12.49
C VAL A 131 8.49 -1.13 11.49
N HIS A 132 9.53 -0.45 11.98
CA HIS A 132 10.33 0.43 11.14
C HIS A 132 10.88 -0.26 9.89
N SER A 133 10.92 0.46 8.77
CA SER A 133 11.34 -0.08 7.46
C SER A 133 12.71 -0.77 7.47
N SER A 134 13.64 -0.35 8.33
CA SER A 134 14.94 -1.01 8.46
C SER A 134 14.87 -2.40 9.10
N VAL A 135 13.89 -2.65 9.97
CA VAL A 135 13.61 -3.99 10.51
C VAL A 135 13.02 -4.86 9.39
N GLN A 136 12.06 -4.33 8.63
CA GLN A 136 11.48 -5.02 7.47
C GLN A 136 12.51 -5.33 6.38
N MET A 137 13.49 -4.45 6.18
CA MET A 137 14.61 -4.69 5.25
C MET A 137 15.49 -5.84 5.71
N ALA A 138 15.78 -5.92 7.02
CA ALA A 138 16.60 -7.00 7.56
C ALA A 138 15.90 -8.37 7.48
N THR A 139 14.56 -8.42 7.51
CA THR A 139 13.83 -9.70 7.32
C THR A 139 13.92 -10.25 5.90
N GLN A 140 14.24 -9.44 4.89
CA GLN A 140 14.47 -9.93 3.53
C GLN A 140 15.64 -10.94 3.47
N ILE A 141 16.65 -10.78 4.33
CA ILE A 141 17.75 -11.75 4.47
C ILE A 141 17.23 -13.09 5.02
N LEU A 142 16.30 -13.04 5.97
CA LEU A 142 15.67 -14.22 6.56
C LEU A 142 14.76 -14.92 5.53
N LYS A 143 14.03 -14.14 4.74
CA LYS A 143 13.21 -14.63 3.63
C LYS A 143 14.03 -15.39 2.60
N ALA A 144 15.20 -14.86 2.22
CA ALA A 144 16.14 -15.56 1.33
C ALA A 144 16.64 -16.90 1.90
N ARG A 145 16.67 -17.04 3.23
CA ARG A 145 16.96 -18.30 3.95
C ARG A 145 15.74 -19.20 4.15
N LYS A 146 14.57 -18.82 3.60
CA LYS A 146 13.29 -19.54 3.73
C LYS A 146 12.72 -19.58 5.15
N VAL A 147 13.12 -18.65 6.01
CA VAL A 147 12.47 -18.45 7.31
C VAL A 147 11.04 -17.93 7.06
N PRO A 148 10.00 -18.54 7.63
CA PRO A 148 8.63 -18.06 7.46
C PRO A 148 8.43 -16.71 8.17
N ILE A 149 7.87 -15.76 7.43
CA ILE A 149 7.58 -14.40 7.89
C ILE A 149 6.08 -14.14 7.78
N TYR A 150 5.47 -13.79 8.91
CA TYR A 150 4.06 -13.43 9.02
C TYR A 150 3.94 -11.96 9.40
N ILE A 151 2.96 -11.25 8.83
CA ILE A 151 2.64 -9.87 9.20
C ILE A 151 1.27 -9.89 9.87
N ILE A 152 1.15 -9.18 10.98
CA ILE A 152 -0.11 -9.00 11.72
C ILE A 152 -0.51 -7.52 11.76
N PRO A 153 -1.81 -7.20 11.95
CA PRO A 153 -2.22 -5.82 12.16
C PRO A 153 -1.44 -5.17 13.30
N HIS A 154 -1.19 -3.88 13.14
CA HIS A 154 -0.43 -3.09 14.10
C HIS A 154 -1.00 -3.18 15.52
N ASN A 155 -0.13 -3.46 16.49
CA ASN A 155 -0.45 -3.59 17.91
C ASN A 155 -1.59 -4.59 18.23
N SER A 156 -1.90 -5.52 17.33
CA SER A 156 -2.92 -6.56 17.58
C SER A 156 -2.36 -7.72 18.40
N MET A 157 -2.49 -7.62 19.73
CA MET A 157 -2.03 -8.67 20.66
C MET A 157 -2.84 -9.96 20.54
N GLU A 158 -4.11 -9.87 20.17
CA GLU A 158 -4.95 -11.04 19.90
C GLU A 158 -4.42 -11.85 18.71
N ASP A 159 -4.16 -11.18 17.58
CA ASP A 159 -3.61 -11.84 16.38
C ASP A 159 -2.21 -12.41 16.65
N LEU A 160 -1.39 -11.67 17.40
CA LEU A 160 -0.07 -12.14 17.84
C LEU A 160 -0.19 -13.44 18.64
N GLU A 161 -1.03 -13.46 19.68
CA GLU A 161 -1.19 -14.63 20.54
C GLU A 161 -1.78 -15.82 19.78
N ASN A 162 -2.75 -15.58 18.89
CA ASN A 162 -3.31 -16.61 18.02
C ASN A 162 -2.24 -17.20 17.08
N LYS A 163 -1.38 -16.36 16.50
CA LYS A 163 -0.29 -16.80 15.63
C LYS A 163 0.77 -17.58 16.40
N ILE A 164 1.14 -17.15 17.61
CA ILE A 164 2.06 -17.89 18.49
C ILE A 164 1.52 -19.30 18.75
N LYS A 165 0.24 -19.42 19.11
CA LYS A 165 -0.40 -20.73 19.38
C LYS A 165 -0.39 -21.66 18.16
N GLN A 166 -0.52 -21.12 16.95
CA GLN A 166 -0.46 -21.88 15.70
C GLN A 166 0.95 -22.38 15.38
N LEU A 167 1.98 -21.62 15.75
CA LEU A 167 3.38 -21.87 15.38
C LEU A 167 4.19 -22.61 16.47
N GLN A 168 3.75 -22.59 17.73
CA GLN A 168 4.54 -23.06 18.89
C GLN A 168 4.98 -24.54 18.82
N ASN A 169 4.27 -25.37 18.05
CA ASN A 169 4.58 -26.80 17.85
C ASN A 169 5.32 -27.08 16.53
N LYS A 170 5.60 -26.04 15.73
CA LYS A 170 6.22 -26.15 14.40
C LYS A 170 7.63 -25.55 14.33
N HIS A 171 7.94 -24.61 15.23
CA HIS A 171 9.17 -23.83 15.20
C HIS A 171 9.89 -23.84 16.54
N LYS A 172 11.23 -23.74 16.51
CA LYS A 172 12.06 -23.68 17.72
C LYS A 172 11.83 -22.38 18.49
N LYS A 173 11.87 -21.25 17.79
CA LYS A 173 11.52 -19.92 18.32
C LYS A 173 10.55 -19.20 17.39
N ILE A 174 9.78 -18.31 17.99
CA ILE A 174 8.87 -17.39 17.29
C ILE A 174 9.29 -15.99 17.71
N TRP A 175 9.85 -15.23 16.77
CA TRP A 175 10.32 -13.87 16.99
C TRP A 175 9.24 -12.87 16.61
N TYR A 176 8.82 -12.03 17.56
CA TYR A 176 8.01 -10.85 17.26
C TYR A 176 8.90 -9.63 17.11
N LEU A 177 8.74 -8.93 15.99
CA LEU A 177 9.52 -7.75 15.60
C LEU A 177 8.59 -6.54 15.60
N ALA A 178 8.85 -5.59 16.49
CA ALA A 178 8.03 -4.39 16.71
C ALA A 178 8.90 -3.19 17.13
N ASP A 179 8.37 -1.97 17.01
CA ASP A 179 8.99 -0.78 17.59
C ASP A 179 8.50 -0.60 19.04
N GLY A 180 9.35 -0.09 19.93
CA GLY A 180 8.94 0.33 21.27
C GLY A 180 8.09 1.61 21.23
N VAL A 181 8.57 2.59 20.46
CA VAL A 181 7.90 3.86 20.16
C VAL A 181 7.86 4.00 18.64
N TYR A 182 6.65 3.96 18.06
CA TYR A 182 6.45 3.97 16.61
C TYR A 182 6.65 5.38 16.05
N SER A 183 7.49 5.46 15.02
CA SER A 183 8.01 6.75 14.52
C SER A 183 6.96 7.68 13.91
N MET A 184 5.86 7.16 13.37
CA MET A 184 4.87 7.98 12.65
C MET A 184 3.81 8.56 13.58
N TYR A 185 3.03 7.70 14.24
CA TYR A 185 1.93 8.14 15.10
C TYR A 185 2.34 8.52 16.52
N GLY A 186 3.55 8.14 16.96
CA GLY A 186 4.02 8.39 18.32
C GLY A 186 3.36 7.51 19.37
N ASP A 187 2.64 6.47 18.94
CA ASP A 187 2.11 5.45 19.83
C ASP A 187 3.19 4.40 20.16
N VAL A 188 2.86 3.50 21.08
CA VAL A 188 3.82 2.64 21.76
C VAL A 188 3.37 1.18 21.70
N ALA A 189 4.33 0.26 21.72
CA ALA A 189 3.98 -1.16 21.84
C ALA A 189 3.28 -1.46 23.18
N PRO A 190 2.33 -2.41 23.23
CA PRO A 190 1.67 -2.85 24.46
C PRO A 190 2.61 -3.74 25.31
N LEU A 191 3.64 -3.11 25.90
CA LEU A 191 4.77 -3.80 26.54
C LEU A 191 4.38 -4.73 27.69
N GLY A 192 3.34 -4.39 28.46
CA GLY A 192 2.84 -5.26 29.53
C GLY A 192 2.26 -6.59 29.01
N GLU A 193 1.56 -6.56 27.88
CA GLU A 193 1.06 -7.78 27.23
C GLU A 193 2.20 -8.59 26.61
N LEU A 194 3.17 -7.92 26.00
CA LEU A 194 4.37 -8.57 25.46
C LEU A 194 5.19 -9.25 26.57
N GLU A 195 5.36 -8.62 27.73
CA GLU A 195 6.02 -9.23 28.90
C GLU A 195 5.23 -10.45 29.41
N ARG A 196 3.90 -10.36 29.50
CA ARG A 196 3.05 -11.52 29.83
C ARG A 196 3.30 -12.67 28.86
N MET A 197 3.35 -12.40 27.54
CA MET A 197 3.59 -13.43 26.52
C MET A 197 5.01 -14.00 26.60
N LEU A 198 6.02 -13.17 26.87
CA LEU A 198 7.39 -13.60 27.13
C LEU A 198 7.45 -14.57 28.32
N ASN A 199 6.70 -14.32 29.38
CA ASN A 199 6.63 -15.22 30.54
C ASN A 199 5.82 -16.50 30.27
N THR A 200 4.82 -16.44 29.38
CA THR A 200 3.87 -17.55 29.13
C THR A 200 4.39 -18.56 28.11
N TYR A 201 4.88 -18.10 26.96
CA TYR A 201 5.19 -18.96 25.82
C TYR A 201 6.69 -19.20 25.70
N LYS A 202 7.13 -20.45 25.87
CA LYS A 202 8.57 -20.80 25.84
C LYS A 202 9.25 -20.42 24.51
N GLN A 203 8.57 -20.63 23.39
CA GLN A 203 9.06 -20.38 22.04
C GLN A 203 9.07 -18.88 21.70
N PHE A 204 8.29 -18.05 22.40
CA PHE A 204 8.13 -16.64 22.08
C PHE A 204 9.36 -15.82 22.48
N HIS A 205 9.91 -15.09 21.53
CA HIS A 205 11.04 -14.18 21.66
C HIS A 205 10.65 -12.81 21.09
N LEU A 206 11.25 -11.77 21.64
CA LEU A 206 10.97 -10.39 21.27
C LEU A 206 12.23 -9.74 20.71
N TYR A 207 12.11 -9.12 19.54
CA TYR A 207 13.07 -8.17 19.00
C TYR A 207 12.38 -6.81 18.93
N ILE A 208 12.80 -5.86 19.76
CA ILE A 208 12.11 -4.57 19.87
C ILE A 208 13.05 -3.41 19.54
N ASP A 209 12.63 -2.54 18.63
CA ASP A 209 13.37 -1.33 18.25
C ASP A 209 12.89 -0.12 19.07
N ASP A 210 13.69 0.27 20.05
CA ASP A 210 13.44 1.44 20.89
C ASP A 210 14.31 2.64 20.47
N ALA A 211 14.58 2.79 19.17
CA ALA A 211 15.35 3.91 18.63
C ALA A 211 14.77 5.28 19.01
N HIS A 212 13.44 5.37 19.10
CA HIS A 212 12.74 6.59 19.49
C HIS A 212 12.59 6.76 21.00
N GLY A 213 12.90 5.76 21.84
CA GLY A 213 12.80 5.85 23.31
C GLY A 213 14.10 6.26 24.02
N MET A 214 15.26 6.01 23.41
CA MET A 214 16.57 6.26 24.04
C MET A 214 16.78 7.72 24.47
N GLY A 215 17.45 7.89 25.60
CA GLY A 215 17.90 9.17 26.16
C GLY A 215 16.82 9.86 27.00
N TRP A 216 15.64 10.10 26.44
CA TRP A 216 14.60 10.88 27.14
C TRP A 216 13.76 10.06 28.12
N ALA A 217 13.72 8.74 27.98
CA ALA A 217 12.94 7.86 28.86
C ALA A 217 13.83 6.87 29.64
N GLY A 218 13.35 6.50 30.82
CA GLY A 218 14.01 5.55 31.72
C GLY A 218 15.20 6.13 32.48
N GLU A 219 15.61 5.43 33.54
CA GLU A 219 16.78 5.80 34.34
C GLU A 219 18.04 5.87 33.46
N ASN A 220 18.82 6.94 33.63
CA ASN A 220 19.99 7.23 32.80
C ASN A 220 19.71 7.21 31.28
N GLY A 221 18.44 7.44 30.89
CA GLY A 221 18.02 7.46 29.50
C GLY A 221 18.06 6.10 28.81
N VAL A 222 17.92 5.00 29.56
CA VAL A 222 18.03 3.62 29.04
C VAL A 222 16.97 3.25 27.96
N GLY A 223 15.92 4.07 27.79
CA GLY A 223 14.90 3.90 26.76
C GLY A 223 13.49 3.73 27.31
N TYR A 224 12.49 3.95 26.44
CA TYR A 224 11.08 3.82 26.79
C TYR A 224 10.74 2.37 27.15
N VAL A 225 11.19 1.40 26.34
CA VAL A 225 10.91 -0.02 26.59
C VAL A 225 11.40 -0.46 27.96
N ARG A 226 12.65 -0.11 28.28
CA ARG A 226 13.31 -0.45 29.55
C ARG A 226 12.77 0.34 30.75
N SER A 227 12.05 1.44 30.52
CA SER A 227 11.32 2.17 31.55
C SER A 227 10.01 1.48 31.96
N GLN A 228 9.43 0.67 31.07
CA GLN A 228 8.14 0.01 31.29
C GLN A 228 8.28 -1.45 31.71
N ILE A 229 9.25 -2.18 31.13
CA ILE A 229 9.48 -3.61 31.42
C ILE A 229 10.97 -3.92 31.61
N ALA A 230 11.25 -4.98 32.37
CA ALA A 230 12.62 -5.45 32.56
C ALA A 230 13.18 -6.10 31.29
N HIS A 231 14.50 -6.19 31.19
CA HIS A 231 15.14 -6.88 30.07
C HIS A 231 15.06 -8.40 30.23
N HIS A 232 14.05 -8.99 29.59
CA HIS A 232 13.81 -10.43 29.61
C HIS A 232 14.90 -11.23 28.87
N ASP A 233 15.19 -12.45 29.32
CA ASP A 233 16.18 -13.36 28.72
C ASP A 233 15.86 -13.84 27.29
N LYS A 234 14.71 -13.44 26.76
CA LYS A 234 14.22 -13.74 25.40
C LYS A 234 13.98 -12.47 24.59
N MET A 235 14.50 -11.34 25.06
CA MET A 235 14.38 -10.03 24.43
C MET A 235 15.74 -9.56 23.91
N VAL A 236 15.76 -9.15 22.64
CA VAL A 236 16.84 -8.35 22.06
C VAL A 236 16.28 -6.95 21.84
N LEU A 237 17.01 -5.95 22.35
CA LEU A 237 16.64 -4.54 22.25
C LEU A 237 17.59 -3.87 21.26
N ALA A 238 17.02 -3.22 20.25
CA ALA A 238 17.75 -2.30 19.39
C ALA A 238 17.44 -0.87 19.81
N THR A 239 18.42 0.03 19.73
CA THR A 239 18.17 1.45 19.89
C THR A 239 19.11 2.31 19.04
N SER A 240 18.95 3.63 19.08
CA SER A 240 19.68 4.60 18.28
C SER A 240 20.50 5.55 19.12
N LEU A 241 21.75 5.76 18.73
CA LEU A 241 22.61 6.79 19.28
C LEU A 241 22.50 8.12 18.50
N ASN A 242 21.75 8.13 17.38
CA ASN A 242 21.69 9.23 16.41
C ASN A 242 20.46 10.15 16.57
N LYS A 243 19.73 10.01 17.68
CA LYS A 243 18.53 10.82 18.01
C LYS A 243 18.80 11.58 19.30
N SER A 244 18.02 11.34 20.36
CA SER A 244 18.18 11.99 21.67
C SER A 244 19.59 11.89 22.26
N PHE A 245 20.31 10.80 21.97
CA PHE A 245 21.66 10.56 22.48
C PHE A 245 22.74 11.44 21.81
N ALA A 246 22.40 12.13 20.71
CA ALA A 246 23.23 13.09 19.99
C ALA A 246 24.66 12.62 19.62
N SER A 247 24.77 11.38 19.15
CA SER A 247 26.00 10.80 18.60
C SER A 247 25.69 10.17 17.23
N ALA A 248 26.43 9.15 16.82
CA ALA A 248 26.16 8.36 15.62
C ALA A 248 26.10 6.87 15.97
N GLY A 249 25.30 6.14 15.20
CA GLY A 249 25.21 4.69 15.29
C GLY A 249 23.92 4.17 15.89
N GLY A 250 23.86 2.84 16.01
CA GLY A 250 22.84 2.11 16.75
C GLY A 250 23.46 1.22 17.81
N LEU A 251 22.67 0.79 18.78
CA LEU A 251 23.12 -0.03 19.89
C LEU A 251 22.23 -1.27 20.01
N MET A 252 22.84 -2.44 19.96
CA MET A 252 22.14 -3.72 20.09
C MET A 252 22.43 -4.28 21.48
N VAL A 253 21.38 -4.54 22.27
CA VAL A 253 21.47 -5.00 23.66
C VAL A 253 20.87 -6.41 23.76
N PHE A 254 21.66 -7.33 24.31
CA PHE A 254 21.40 -8.76 24.28
C PHE A 254 21.05 -9.30 25.67
N PRO A 255 20.30 -10.41 25.75
CA PRO A 255 19.98 -11.03 27.03
C PRO A 255 21.23 -11.62 27.71
N ASN A 256 22.23 -12.06 26.93
CA ASN A 256 23.44 -12.69 27.44
C ASN A 256 24.67 -12.46 26.53
N GLN A 257 25.85 -12.74 27.10
CA GLN A 257 27.15 -12.50 26.48
C GLN A 257 27.39 -13.40 25.26
N GLU A 258 26.91 -14.64 25.29
CA GLU A 258 27.05 -15.60 24.19
C GLU A 258 26.38 -15.10 22.91
N MET A 259 25.13 -14.63 23.02
CA MET A 259 24.39 -14.07 21.89
C MET A 259 25.07 -12.80 21.35
N ARG A 260 25.52 -11.93 22.25
CA ARG A 260 26.29 -10.73 21.91
C ARG A 260 27.52 -11.12 21.10
N ASP A 261 28.36 -12.02 21.60
CA ASP A 261 29.60 -12.40 20.93
C ASP A 261 29.36 -13.12 19.61
N LYS A 262 28.31 -13.94 19.50
CA LYS A 262 27.90 -14.53 18.22
C LYS A 262 27.54 -13.46 17.19
N VAL A 263 26.79 -12.43 17.56
CA VAL A 263 26.46 -11.31 16.66
C VAL A 263 27.69 -10.49 16.30
N ARG A 264 28.59 -10.21 17.25
CA ARG A 264 29.86 -9.54 16.96
C ARG A 264 30.70 -10.30 15.93
N ASN A 265 30.73 -11.62 16.04
CA ASN A 265 31.60 -12.48 15.24
C ASN A 265 30.99 -12.90 13.89
N CYS A 266 29.66 -12.84 13.75
CA CYS A 266 28.97 -13.30 12.53
C CYS A 266 28.14 -12.21 11.83
N GLY A 267 27.86 -11.09 12.48
CA GLY A 267 27.05 -10.01 11.93
C GLY A 267 27.75 -9.31 10.77
N SER A 268 27.30 -9.56 9.53
CA SER A 268 28.00 -9.15 8.32
C SER A 268 28.28 -7.65 8.25
N THR A 269 27.33 -6.81 8.66
CA THR A 269 27.49 -5.34 8.68
C THR A 269 28.33 -4.83 9.85
N LEU A 270 28.60 -5.62 10.88
CA LEU A 270 29.59 -5.29 11.92
C LEU A 270 31.01 -5.62 11.47
N ILE A 271 31.16 -6.66 10.64
CA ILE A 271 32.45 -7.23 10.23
C ILE A 271 32.93 -6.62 8.91
N PHE A 272 32.04 -6.46 7.93
CA PHE A 272 32.40 -6.09 6.55
C PHE A 272 31.93 -4.69 6.13
N SER A 273 31.39 -3.88 7.06
CA SER A 273 31.01 -2.48 6.81
C SER A 273 31.97 -1.48 7.47
N GLY A 274 31.86 -0.21 7.09
CA GLY A 274 32.59 0.88 7.72
C GLY A 274 32.18 1.08 9.18
N PRO A 275 33.13 1.35 10.11
CA PRO A 275 32.82 1.64 11.50
C PRO A 275 32.23 3.05 11.70
N ILE A 276 31.76 3.32 12.92
CA ILE A 276 31.52 4.67 13.42
C ILE A 276 32.87 5.39 13.42
N GLN A 277 32.90 6.61 12.91
CA GLN A 277 34.13 7.38 12.83
C GLN A 277 34.56 7.90 14.20
N PRO A 278 35.87 8.04 14.48
CA PRO A 278 36.38 8.45 15.80
C PRO A 278 35.71 9.70 16.38
N PRO A 279 35.46 10.79 15.62
CA PRO A 279 34.82 11.99 16.16
C PRO A 279 33.45 11.68 16.81
N MET A 280 32.64 10.84 16.17
CA MET A 280 31.33 10.47 16.68
C MET A 280 31.41 9.45 17.83
N LEU A 281 32.42 8.59 17.87
CA LEU A 281 32.70 7.78 19.06
C LEU A 281 33.08 8.66 20.26
N GLY A 282 33.78 9.77 20.04
CA GLY A 282 34.04 10.79 21.06
C GLY A 282 32.75 11.41 21.60
N ALA A 283 31.83 11.80 20.72
CA ALA A 283 30.49 12.24 21.12
C ALA A 283 29.74 11.15 21.90
N ALA A 284 29.81 9.89 21.47
CA ALA A 284 29.14 8.77 22.14
C ALA A 284 29.65 8.59 23.57
N LEU A 285 30.97 8.66 23.76
CA LEU A 285 31.59 8.53 25.07
C LEU A 285 31.21 9.68 26.01
N ALA A 286 31.24 10.92 25.51
CA ALA A 286 30.83 12.10 26.27
C ALA A 286 29.35 12.03 26.65
N SER A 287 28.48 11.66 25.70
CA SER A 287 27.05 11.49 25.94
C SER A 287 26.76 10.38 26.96
N ALA A 288 27.43 9.23 26.87
CA ALA A 288 27.27 8.13 27.82
C ALA A 288 27.66 8.53 29.25
N LYS A 289 28.67 9.39 29.41
CA LYS A 289 29.06 9.93 30.73
C LYS A 289 28.04 10.94 31.24
N LEU A 290 27.55 11.84 30.37
CA LEU A 290 26.52 12.82 30.72
C LEU A 290 25.22 12.14 31.16
N HIS A 291 24.84 11.03 30.52
CA HIS A 291 23.65 10.26 30.89
C HIS A 291 23.69 9.67 32.31
N GLN A 292 24.86 9.63 32.96
CA GLN A 292 25.03 9.17 34.33
C GLN A 292 25.09 10.35 35.34
N GLN A 293 24.81 11.58 34.89
CA GLN A 293 24.87 12.80 35.71
C GLN A 293 23.47 13.36 36.00
N GLU A 294 23.36 14.19 37.04
CA GLU A 294 22.10 14.85 37.43
C GLU A 294 21.55 15.77 36.33
N GLU A 295 22.43 16.33 35.47
CA GLU A 295 22.03 17.15 34.31
C GLU A 295 21.02 16.41 33.41
N LEU A 296 21.20 15.11 33.19
CA LEU A 296 20.25 14.32 32.39
C LEU A 296 18.86 14.31 33.05
N VAL A 297 18.80 14.10 34.37
CA VAL A 297 17.52 14.00 35.10
C VAL A 297 16.73 15.30 34.95
N SER A 298 17.39 16.45 35.05
CA SER A 298 16.76 17.75 34.82
C SER A 298 16.23 17.89 33.39
N LEU A 299 17.00 17.48 32.37
CA LEU A 299 16.58 17.53 30.97
C LEU A 299 15.40 16.59 30.67
N GLN A 300 15.41 15.38 31.22
CA GLN A 300 14.29 14.43 31.09
C GLN A 300 13.02 14.96 31.76
N GLN A 301 13.14 15.57 32.94
CA GLN A 301 12.00 16.13 33.67
C GLN A 301 11.40 17.34 32.94
N ASP A 302 12.22 18.28 32.45
CA ASP A 302 11.77 19.42 31.65
C ASP A 302 11.04 18.97 30.38
N LEU A 303 11.60 18.01 29.64
CA LEU A 303 10.95 17.46 28.45
C LEU A 303 9.63 16.76 28.81
N LYS A 304 9.57 16.01 29.91
CA LYS A 304 8.34 15.36 30.38
C LYS A 304 7.25 16.39 30.69
N GLU A 305 7.60 17.48 31.37
CA GLU A 305 6.67 18.57 31.66
C GLU A 305 6.15 19.25 30.39
N LYS A 306 7.00 19.43 29.38
CA LYS A 306 6.59 19.92 28.05
C LYS A 306 5.67 18.95 27.32
N ILE A 307 5.94 17.64 27.36
CA ILE A 307 5.05 16.62 26.78
C ILE A 307 3.67 16.68 27.44
N THR A 308 3.61 16.72 28.77
CA THR A 308 2.34 16.87 29.51
C THR A 308 1.63 18.17 29.12
N TYR A 309 2.36 19.28 29.04
CA TYR A 309 1.79 20.56 28.61
C TYR A 309 1.19 20.49 27.21
N VAL A 310 1.88 19.89 26.25
CA VAL A 310 1.40 19.73 24.87
C VAL A 310 0.15 18.88 24.82
N ASN A 311 0.13 17.72 25.51
CA ASN A 311 -1.07 16.86 25.57
C ASN A 311 -2.29 17.64 26.12
N ASN A 312 -2.11 18.40 27.21
CA ASN A 312 -3.17 19.24 27.78
C ASN A 312 -3.64 20.30 26.78
N ARG A 313 -2.72 20.98 26.09
CA ARG A 313 -3.06 22.01 25.10
C ARG A 313 -3.74 21.44 23.86
N LEU A 314 -3.35 20.25 23.39
CA LEU A 314 -4.03 19.56 22.29
C LEU A 314 -5.48 19.22 22.65
N GLU A 315 -5.72 18.75 23.88
CA GLU A 315 -7.05 18.49 24.40
C GLU A 315 -7.88 19.78 24.49
N GLU A 316 -7.32 20.85 25.06
CA GLU A 316 -7.98 22.16 25.17
C GLU A 316 -8.34 22.76 23.80
N LEU A 317 -7.45 22.61 22.81
CA LEU A 317 -7.67 23.08 21.43
C LEU A 317 -8.50 22.11 20.59
N LYS A 318 -8.87 20.95 21.13
CA LYS A 318 -9.62 19.88 20.47
C LYS A 318 -8.95 19.40 19.16
N LEU A 319 -7.62 19.47 19.09
CA LEU A 319 -6.86 18.98 17.94
C LEU A 319 -6.84 17.44 17.98
N PRO A 320 -7.15 16.75 16.87
CA PRO A 320 -7.34 15.30 16.87
C PRO A 320 -6.00 14.55 16.84
N GLN A 321 -5.42 14.30 18.01
CA GLN A 321 -4.26 13.44 18.14
C GLN A 321 -4.62 11.97 17.83
N TYR A 322 -3.75 11.23 17.14
CA TYR A 322 -3.98 9.80 16.82
C TYR A 322 -4.20 8.94 18.06
N CYS A 323 -3.30 9.10 19.03
CA CYS A 323 -3.40 8.48 20.35
C CYS A 323 -2.64 9.38 21.34
N PRO A 324 -3.25 9.78 22.47
CA PRO A 324 -2.52 10.41 23.57
C PRO A 324 -1.41 9.48 24.05
N SER A 325 -0.16 9.94 23.99
CA SER A 325 0.99 9.19 24.47
C SER A 325 1.95 10.10 25.24
N ASP A 326 2.72 9.50 26.15
CA ASP A 326 3.76 10.21 26.91
C ASP A 326 5.08 10.29 26.12
N THR A 327 5.00 10.40 24.80
CA THR A 327 6.17 10.47 23.92
C THR A 327 6.38 11.91 23.43
N PRO A 328 7.62 12.30 23.09
CA PRO A 328 7.91 13.63 22.53
C PRO A 328 7.48 13.78 21.05
N LEU A 329 6.60 12.92 20.56
CA LEU A 329 6.26 12.78 19.15
C LEU A 329 4.74 12.76 18.99
N PHE A 330 4.23 13.75 18.28
CA PHE A 330 2.81 14.01 18.15
C PHE A 330 2.38 13.89 16.70
N PHE A 331 1.20 13.33 16.50
CA PHE A 331 0.57 13.19 15.19
C PHE A 331 -0.86 13.70 15.25
N ILE A 332 -1.14 14.74 14.47
CA ILE A 332 -2.49 15.29 14.29
C ILE A 332 -3.10 14.65 13.05
N CYS A 333 -4.19 13.94 13.26
CA CYS A 333 -4.98 13.24 12.25
C CYS A 333 -5.62 14.25 11.29
N VAL A 334 -5.37 14.11 9.99
CA VAL A 334 -5.92 15.02 8.97
C VAL A 334 -6.73 14.27 7.93
N GLY A 335 -6.15 13.30 7.22
CA GLY A 335 -6.88 12.51 6.23
C GLY A 335 -6.20 12.46 4.87
N LEU A 336 -6.68 13.28 3.92
CA LEU A 336 -6.11 13.33 2.56
C LEU A 336 -4.79 14.12 2.53
N PRO A 337 -3.79 13.70 1.74
CA PRO A 337 -2.47 14.35 1.69
C PRO A 337 -2.54 15.84 1.35
N ARG A 338 -3.39 16.24 0.40
CA ARG A 338 -3.58 17.65 0.01
C ARG A 338 -3.97 18.56 1.17
N ILE A 339 -4.81 18.08 2.09
CA ILE A 339 -5.21 18.85 3.28
C ILE A 339 -3.98 19.04 4.18
N THR A 340 -3.23 17.97 4.44
CA THR A 340 -1.99 18.03 5.23
C THR A 340 -0.97 18.99 4.60
N TYR A 341 -0.87 19.00 3.26
CA TYR A 341 0.01 19.89 2.51
C TYR A 341 -0.38 21.36 2.71
N ASN A 342 -1.67 21.68 2.59
CA ASN A 342 -2.17 23.04 2.81
C ASN A 342 -1.92 23.52 4.24
N ILE A 343 -2.15 22.65 5.24
CA ILE A 343 -1.86 22.95 6.65
C ILE A 343 -0.37 23.26 6.84
N ASN A 344 0.53 22.40 6.37
CA ASN A 344 1.98 22.59 6.57
C ASN A 344 2.53 23.81 5.82
N ASN A 345 2.05 24.10 4.61
CA ASN A 345 2.41 25.33 3.90
C ASN A 345 2.00 26.57 4.68
N ARG A 346 0.81 26.57 5.27
CA ARG A 346 0.33 27.67 6.11
C ARG A 346 1.10 27.79 7.42
N MET A 347 1.45 26.67 8.06
CA MET A 347 2.31 26.69 9.25
C MET A 347 3.68 27.29 8.95
N LYS A 348 4.24 27.02 7.77
CA LYS A 348 5.47 27.65 7.32
C LYS A 348 5.32 29.17 7.17
N GLU A 349 4.21 29.64 6.59
CA GLU A 349 3.91 31.08 6.52
C GLU A 349 3.77 31.72 7.90
N TYR A 350 3.31 30.96 8.89
CA TYR A 350 3.27 31.37 10.30
C TYR A 350 4.62 31.26 11.03
N GLY A 351 5.68 30.83 10.36
CA GLY A 351 7.02 30.73 10.96
C GLY A 351 7.34 29.38 11.61
N PHE A 352 6.61 28.31 11.31
CA PHE A 352 6.80 26.99 11.91
C PHE A 352 7.10 25.91 10.87
N TYR A 353 8.08 25.06 11.17
CA TYR A 353 8.36 23.86 10.39
C TYR A 353 7.82 22.61 11.10
N LEU A 354 6.87 21.94 10.44
CA LEU A 354 6.28 20.67 10.87
C LEU A 354 6.54 19.60 9.80
N ASN A 355 6.59 18.33 10.20
CA ASN A 355 6.73 17.24 9.23
C ASN A 355 5.38 16.86 8.61
N THR A 356 5.41 16.54 7.32
CA THR A 356 4.29 15.90 6.63
C THR A 356 4.41 14.39 6.77
N ALA A 357 3.42 13.74 7.39
CA ALA A 357 3.30 12.30 7.35
C ALA A 357 2.26 11.92 6.28
N ALA A 358 2.74 11.32 5.19
CA ALA A 358 1.92 10.87 4.07
C ALA A 358 2.48 9.54 3.52
N PHE A 359 1.79 8.95 2.55
CA PHE A 359 2.27 7.74 1.86
C PHE A 359 3.68 7.95 1.26
N PRO A 360 4.58 6.95 1.33
CA PRO A 360 4.38 5.58 1.82
C PRO A 360 4.54 5.40 3.34
N ALA A 361 4.84 6.47 4.10
CA ALA A 361 5.13 6.36 5.53
C ALA A 361 3.88 6.04 6.37
N VAL A 362 2.72 6.57 5.96
CA VAL A 362 1.39 6.25 6.50
C VAL A 362 0.43 5.93 5.35
N PRO A 363 -0.70 5.23 5.60
CA PRO A 363 -1.69 4.99 4.56
C PRO A 363 -2.18 6.28 3.90
N MET A 364 -2.52 6.22 2.62
CA MET A 364 -2.82 7.41 1.81
C MET A 364 -3.95 8.29 2.37
N LYS A 365 -4.97 7.68 2.99
CA LYS A 365 -6.06 8.40 3.67
C LYS A 365 -5.77 8.75 5.13
N LYS A 366 -4.63 8.34 5.67
CA LYS A 366 -4.24 8.59 7.05
C LYS A 366 -3.06 9.55 7.11
N SER A 367 -3.01 10.52 6.20
CA SER A 367 -2.01 11.58 6.29
C SER A 367 -2.28 12.48 7.49
N GLY A 368 -1.22 13.10 7.99
CA GLY A 368 -1.31 13.96 9.15
C GLY A 368 -0.10 14.85 9.32
N VAL A 369 -0.26 15.80 10.23
CA VAL A 369 0.82 16.70 10.64
C VAL A 369 1.56 16.03 11.78
N ARG A 370 2.86 15.79 11.59
CA ARG A 370 3.73 15.17 12.58
C ARG A 370 4.71 16.19 13.12
N PHE A 371 4.79 16.33 14.43
CA PHE A 371 5.70 17.27 15.06
C PHE A 371 6.30 16.66 16.33
N MET A 372 7.46 17.17 16.73
CA MET A 372 8.19 16.72 17.91
C MET A 372 8.50 17.90 18.81
N VAL A 373 8.50 17.62 20.11
CA VAL A 373 8.90 18.56 21.15
C VAL A 373 10.26 18.13 21.68
N THR A 374 11.11 19.12 21.93
CA THR A 374 12.48 18.91 22.42
C THR A 374 12.74 19.82 23.62
N ALA A 375 13.80 19.53 24.38
CA ALA A 375 14.24 20.36 25.50
C ALA A 375 14.55 21.82 25.10
N HIS A 376 14.88 22.07 23.82
CA HIS A 376 15.16 23.42 23.31
C HIS A 376 13.92 24.27 23.01
N HIS A 377 12.73 23.66 22.94
CA HIS A 377 11.51 24.43 22.76
C HIS A 377 11.09 25.11 24.07
N THR A 378 10.67 26.36 23.96
CA THR A 378 10.02 27.10 25.04
C THR A 378 8.51 26.82 25.07
N TYR A 379 7.86 27.05 26.21
CA TYR A 379 6.41 26.94 26.31
C TYR A 379 5.67 27.93 25.40
N GLU A 380 6.23 29.13 25.19
CA GLU A 380 5.69 30.15 24.29
C GLU A 380 5.73 29.67 22.83
N GLU A 381 6.86 29.15 22.36
CA GLU A 381 6.96 28.58 21.01
C GLU A 381 6.00 27.40 20.80
N ILE A 382 5.81 26.55 21.82
CA ILE A 382 4.85 25.44 21.78
C ILE A 382 3.42 25.96 21.67
N ASP A 383 3.03 26.91 22.53
CA ASP A 383 1.67 27.44 22.56
C ASP A 383 1.33 28.20 21.27
N ASP A 384 2.24 29.05 20.78
CA ASP A 384 2.08 29.77 19.52
C ASP A 384 1.94 28.81 18.34
N MET A 385 2.78 27.76 18.28
CA MET A 385 2.69 26.74 17.22
C MET A 385 1.34 26.03 17.25
N LEU A 386 0.87 25.59 18.42
CA LEU A 386 -0.40 24.89 18.57
C LEU A 386 -1.60 25.79 18.24
N TYR A 387 -1.56 27.06 18.64
CA TYR A 387 -2.57 28.06 18.30
C TYR A 387 -2.69 28.22 16.77
N HIS A 388 -1.56 28.41 16.09
CA HIS A 388 -1.51 28.53 14.64
C HIS A 388 -1.92 27.23 13.93
N LEU A 389 -1.56 26.08 14.48
CA LEU A 389 -1.94 24.76 13.96
C LEU A 389 -3.45 24.55 14.00
N GLN A 390 -4.12 24.91 15.10
CA GLN A 390 -5.58 24.84 15.20
C GLN A 390 -6.26 25.63 14.09
N ARG A 391 -5.81 26.86 13.82
CA ARG A 391 -6.36 27.71 12.76
C ARG A 391 -6.07 27.12 11.37
N ALA A 392 -4.83 26.72 11.12
CA ALA A 392 -4.43 26.15 9.84
C ALA A 392 -5.20 24.86 9.54
N TYR A 393 -5.47 24.05 10.56
CA TYR A 393 -6.23 22.82 10.49
C TYR A 393 -7.67 23.06 10.03
N VAL A 394 -8.39 24.00 10.66
CA VAL A 394 -9.78 24.32 10.28
C VAL A 394 -9.85 24.87 8.86
N LEU A 395 -8.95 25.79 8.49
CA LEU A 395 -8.89 26.34 7.14
C LEU A 395 -8.59 25.25 6.09
N GLY A 396 -7.63 24.35 6.39
CA GLY A 396 -7.29 23.25 5.48
C GLY A 396 -8.45 22.30 5.21
N LEU A 397 -9.24 21.97 6.24
CA LEU A 397 -10.45 21.16 6.05
C LEU A 397 -11.50 21.89 5.20
N GLN A 398 -11.72 23.18 5.45
CA GLN A 398 -12.71 23.99 4.72
C GLN A 398 -12.36 24.15 3.23
N GLU A 399 -11.09 24.39 2.92
CA GLU A 399 -10.58 24.56 1.55
C GLU A 399 -10.83 23.33 0.67
N GLU A 400 -10.74 22.14 1.26
CA GLU A 400 -10.87 20.86 0.56
C GLU A 400 -12.24 20.20 0.76
N GLY A 401 -13.21 20.94 1.33
CA GLY A 401 -14.57 20.45 1.58
C GLY A 401 -14.64 19.23 2.52
N SER A 402 -13.63 19.05 3.37
CA SER A 402 -13.56 17.98 4.38
C SER A 402 -14.15 18.45 5.71
N SER A 403 -14.34 17.53 6.67
CA SER A 403 -14.94 17.83 7.97
C SER A 403 -14.29 17.04 9.10
N THR A 404 -14.45 17.51 10.34
CA THR A 404 -13.97 16.79 11.53
C THR A 404 -14.65 15.43 11.68
N GLN A 405 -15.90 15.27 11.23
CA GLN A 405 -16.59 13.99 11.20
C GLN A 405 -15.97 13.00 10.20
N GLU A 406 -15.46 13.49 9.07
CA GLU A 406 -14.70 12.68 8.11
C GLU A 406 -13.40 12.19 8.75
N VAL A 407 -12.63 13.10 9.35
CA VAL A 407 -11.36 12.76 10.02
C VAL A 407 -11.59 11.74 11.13
N ALA A 408 -12.59 11.97 11.99
CA ALA A 408 -12.93 11.06 13.08
C ALA A 408 -13.24 9.66 12.55
N ARG A 409 -13.98 9.56 11.44
CA ARG A 409 -14.31 8.28 10.81
C ARG A 409 -13.08 7.56 10.26
N VAL A 410 -12.23 8.26 9.51
CA VAL A 410 -11.04 7.71 8.85
C VAL A 410 -10.03 7.16 9.86
N PHE A 411 -9.83 7.87 10.96
CA PHE A 411 -8.91 7.47 12.03
C PHE A 411 -9.55 6.66 13.15
N ARG A 412 -10.86 6.39 13.07
CA ARG A 412 -11.65 5.70 14.12
C ARG A 412 -11.58 6.43 15.47
N LEU A 413 -11.56 7.76 15.45
CA LEU A 413 -11.59 8.62 16.63
C LEU A 413 -13.05 8.92 17.04
N PRO A 414 -13.29 9.31 18.30
CA PRO A 414 -14.56 9.93 18.70
C PRO A 414 -14.86 11.18 17.84
N THR A 415 -16.13 11.48 17.62
CA THR A 415 -16.54 12.73 16.95
C THR A 415 -16.08 13.94 17.74
N PHE A 416 -15.53 14.93 17.05
CA PHE A 416 -15.02 16.16 17.63
C PHE A 416 -15.39 17.37 16.76
N GLU A 417 -15.37 18.55 17.35
CA GLU A 417 -15.51 19.85 16.68
C GLU A 417 -14.44 20.79 17.21
N ILE A 418 -13.95 21.69 16.36
CA ILE A 418 -12.92 22.66 16.72
C ILE A 418 -13.56 24.04 16.68
N ASP A 419 -13.61 24.70 17.82
CA ASP A 419 -14.10 26.06 17.95
C ASP A 419 -12.94 27.03 17.66
N ILE A 420 -13.08 27.84 16.61
CA ILE A 420 -12.18 28.98 16.37
C ILE A 420 -12.95 30.28 16.59
N ASP A 421 -12.27 31.27 17.19
CA ASP A 421 -12.84 32.61 17.42
C ASP A 421 -13.17 33.25 16.06
N GLN A 422 -14.46 33.44 15.80
CA GLN A 422 -15.02 33.76 14.49
C GLN A 422 -14.73 35.21 14.10
N ASN A 423 -13.55 35.48 13.55
CA ASN A 423 -13.27 36.69 12.81
C ASN A 423 -12.24 36.40 11.71
N THR A 424 -12.70 35.77 10.63
CA THR A 424 -12.00 35.80 9.35
C THR A 424 -13.02 35.67 8.22
N ASP A 425 -12.98 36.67 7.34
CA ASP A 425 -13.81 36.86 6.15
C ASP A 425 -13.88 35.61 5.26
N HIS A 426 -15.10 35.22 4.92
CA HIS A 426 -15.36 34.24 3.87
C HIS A 426 -15.55 34.96 2.53
N SER A 427 -14.55 34.88 1.65
CA SER A 427 -14.83 34.83 0.22
C SER A 427 -15.12 33.37 -0.15
N GLN A 428 -16.37 32.95 0.04
CA GLN A 428 -16.85 31.76 -0.66
C GLN A 428 -16.88 32.08 -2.15
N ASP A 429 -15.90 31.56 -2.88
CA ASP A 429 -16.03 31.45 -4.32
C ASP A 429 -17.19 30.48 -4.57
N GLN A 430 -18.33 31.02 -5.00
CA GLN A 430 -19.51 30.25 -5.38
C GLN A 430 -19.20 29.53 -6.69
N GLY A 431 -18.44 28.44 -6.60
CA GLY A 431 -18.27 27.51 -7.70
C GLY A 431 -19.63 27.01 -8.18
N GLN A 432 -19.86 27.07 -9.49
CA GLN A 432 -21.09 26.63 -10.15
C GLN A 432 -21.53 25.25 -9.65
N VAL A 433 -22.78 25.16 -9.19
CA VAL A 433 -23.35 23.97 -8.54
C VAL A 433 -23.40 22.81 -9.53
N LEU A 434 -22.63 21.75 -9.27
CA LEU A 434 -22.79 20.46 -9.93
C LEU A 434 -23.96 19.70 -9.28
N HIS A 435 -24.80 19.08 -10.10
CA HIS A 435 -25.88 18.20 -9.68
C HIS A 435 -25.43 16.74 -9.71
N GLU A 436 -25.61 16.04 -8.59
CA GLU A 436 -25.16 14.66 -8.39
C GLU A 436 -26.36 13.71 -8.23
N GLU A 437 -26.33 12.60 -8.97
CA GLU A 437 -27.30 11.52 -8.88
C GLU A 437 -26.60 10.18 -8.63
N LEU A 438 -27.14 9.38 -7.72
CA LEU A 438 -26.71 8.01 -7.47
C LEU A 438 -27.92 7.09 -7.50
N HIS A 439 -27.88 6.09 -8.38
CA HIS A 439 -28.93 5.09 -8.52
C HIS A 439 -28.38 3.68 -8.25
N LEU A 440 -29.23 2.82 -7.68
CA LEU A 440 -28.88 1.42 -7.38
C LEU A 440 -29.30 0.45 -8.51
N THR A 441 -30.06 0.95 -9.48
CA THR A 441 -30.59 0.15 -10.60
C THR A 441 -30.40 0.92 -11.89
N ILE A 442 -30.10 0.20 -12.98
CA ILE A 442 -29.86 0.86 -14.26
C ILE A 442 -31.17 1.41 -14.86
N GLU A 443 -32.33 0.90 -14.42
CA GLU A 443 -33.66 1.36 -14.81
C GLU A 443 -33.95 2.82 -14.48
N ALA A 444 -33.18 3.40 -13.57
CA ALA A 444 -33.26 4.83 -13.26
C ALA A 444 -32.46 5.70 -14.26
N MET A 445 -31.66 5.09 -15.14
CA MET A 445 -30.82 5.76 -16.13
C MET A 445 -31.51 5.83 -17.49
N ASN A 446 -31.18 6.84 -18.29
CA ASN A 446 -31.63 6.92 -19.67
C ASN A 446 -30.84 5.94 -20.56
N ALA A 447 -31.52 5.00 -21.22
CA ALA A 447 -30.87 3.96 -22.02
C ALA A 447 -30.09 4.50 -23.23
N ASP A 448 -30.65 5.47 -23.96
CA ASP A 448 -30.00 6.03 -25.15
C ASP A 448 -28.76 6.85 -24.79
N GLU A 449 -28.84 7.65 -23.72
CA GLU A 449 -27.71 8.41 -23.19
C GLU A 449 -26.61 7.48 -22.66
N TRP A 450 -26.99 6.43 -21.92
CA TRP A 450 -26.08 5.42 -21.41
C TRP A 450 -25.30 4.73 -22.53
N ASP A 451 -26.02 4.22 -23.53
CA ASP A 451 -25.40 3.52 -24.65
C ASP A 451 -24.56 4.48 -25.52
N HIS A 452 -24.93 5.76 -25.59
CA HIS A 452 -24.13 6.76 -26.27
C HIS A 452 -22.79 7.04 -25.58
N LEU A 453 -22.78 7.15 -24.25
CA LEU A 453 -21.61 7.60 -23.46
C LEU A 453 -20.71 6.45 -22.99
N LEU A 454 -21.29 5.31 -22.60
CA LEU A 454 -20.57 4.16 -22.02
C LEU A 454 -20.75 2.86 -22.82
N GLY A 455 -21.93 2.66 -23.41
CA GLY A 455 -22.30 1.38 -23.99
C GLY A 455 -21.80 1.12 -25.42
N LYS A 456 -21.38 2.12 -26.20
CA LYS A 456 -21.14 1.95 -27.65
C LYS A 456 -19.98 1.02 -28.04
N GLU A 457 -18.97 0.85 -27.19
CA GLU A 457 -17.70 0.17 -27.53
C GLU A 457 -17.21 -0.78 -26.41
N SER A 458 -18.11 -1.24 -25.54
CA SER A 458 -17.77 -2.13 -24.41
C SER A 458 -18.83 -3.22 -24.21
N CYS A 459 -18.66 -4.10 -23.21
CA CYS A 459 -19.77 -4.95 -22.78
C CYS A 459 -20.75 -4.23 -21.83
N HIS A 460 -20.68 -2.90 -21.70
CA HIS A 460 -21.54 -2.13 -20.79
C HIS A 460 -22.78 -1.54 -21.45
N SER A 461 -23.38 -2.21 -22.44
CA SER A 461 -24.69 -1.77 -22.95
C SER A 461 -25.73 -1.78 -21.84
N TYR A 462 -26.70 -0.88 -21.91
CA TYR A 462 -27.77 -0.74 -20.91
C TYR A 462 -28.44 -2.08 -20.63
N LYS A 463 -28.81 -2.80 -21.70
CA LYS A 463 -29.45 -4.12 -21.59
C LYS A 463 -28.55 -5.16 -20.93
N ASN A 464 -27.25 -5.19 -21.25
CA ASN A 464 -26.35 -6.18 -20.66
C ASN A 464 -26.13 -5.91 -19.17
N ILE A 465 -25.94 -4.64 -18.77
CA ILE A 465 -25.80 -4.30 -17.35
C ILE A 465 -27.05 -4.64 -16.55
N GLN A 466 -28.25 -4.40 -17.11
CA GLN A 466 -29.51 -4.79 -16.49
C GLN A 466 -29.54 -6.30 -16.17
N GLN A 467 -29.10 -7.13 -17.12
CA GLN A 467 -29.08 -8.58 -16.95
C GLN A 467 -27.97 -9.03 -15.98
N LEU A 468 -26.80 -8.38 -16.03
CA LEU A 468 -25.71 -8.65 -15.08
C LEU A 468 -26.13 -8.34 -13.64
N GLN A 469 -26.86 -7.25 -13.41
CA GLN A 469 -27.38 -6.93 -12.09
C GLN A 469 -28.27 -8.07 -11.54
N GLN A 470 -29.10 -8.68 -12.40
CA GLN A 470 -29.92 -9.83 -12.01
C GLN A 470 -29.08 -11.09 -11.75
N ALA A 471 -28.04 -11.33 -12.57
CA ALA A 471 -27.16 -12.49 -12.44
C ALA A 471 -26.36 -12.47 -11.13
N PHE A 472 -25.97 -11.29 -10.64
CA PHE A 472 -25.22 -11.09 -9.39
C PHE A 472 -26.09 -10.66 -8.19
N SER A 473 -27.38 -11.00 -8.22
CA SER A 473 -28.33 -10.72 -7.13
C SER A 473 -29.00 -11.99 -6.63
N ASN A 474 -29.16 -12.09 -5.30
CA ASN A 474 -29.84 -13.17 -4.60
C ASN A 474 -29.25 -14.57 -4.87
N ASN A 475 -27.93 -14.66 -4.96
CA ASN A 475 -27.22 -15.95 -5.04
C ASN A 475 -26.89 -16.48 -3.64
N ALA A 476 -26.65 -17.79 -3.53
CA ALA A 476 -26.41 -18.45 -2.23
C ALA A 476 -25.06 -18.09 -1.62
N LEU A 477 -24.01 -17.96 -2.44
CA LEU A 477 -22.67 -17.58 -2.01
C LEU A 477 -22.53 -16.06 -2.00
N LYS A 478 -21.84 -15.51 -1.01
CA LYS A 478 -21.69 -14.05 -0.86
C LYS A 478 -20.86 -13.42 -1.99
N GLU A 479 -19.90 -14.16 -2.54
CA GLU A 479 -19.05 -13.77 -3.67
C GLU A 479 -19.79 -13.72 -5.01
N ASP A 480 -20.90 -14.44 -5.12
CA ASP A 480 -21.78 -14.38 -6.29
C ASP A 480 -22.74 -13.17 -6.24
N ASN A 481 -22.65 -12.35 -5.18
CA ASN A 481 -23.50 -11.18 -5.01
C ASN A 481 -22.67 -9.89 -5.08
N ALA A 482 -23.13 -8.92 -5.88
CA ALA A 482 -22.52 -7.60 -5.97
C ALA A 482 -23.59 -6.52 -6.13
N GLN A 483 -23.47 -5.45 -5.34
CA GLN A 483 -24.34 -4.28 -5.47
C GLN A 483 -23.79 -3.37 -6.56
N PHE A 484 -24.64 -2.99 -7.51
CA PHE A 484 -24.25 -2.11 -8.61
C PHE A 484 -24.73 -0.68 -8.31
N TYR A 485 -23.95 0.28 -8.80
CA TYR A 485 -24.16 1.71 -8.59
C TYR A 485 -23.96 2.46 -9.91
N PHE A 486 -24.82 3.45 -10.13
CA PHE A 486 -24.85 4.28 -11.32
C PHE A 486 -24.77 5.73 -10.86
N HIS A 487 -23.66 6.39 -11.17
CA HIS A 487 -23.37 7.73 -10.70
C HIS A 487 -23.30 8.71 -11.86
N LYS A 488 -24.03 9.81 -11.75
CA LYS A 488 -24.08 10.86 -12.78
C LYS A 488 -23.86 12.21 -12.14
N VAL A 489 -22.97 13.00 -12.74
CA VAL A 489 -22.73 14.39 -12.37
C VAL A 489 -23.01 15.27 -13.59
N THR A 490 -23.86 16.27 -13.39
CA THR A 490 -24.20 17.26 -14.41
C THR A 490 -23.91 18.67 -13.93
N ASP A 491 -23.68 19.59 -14.86
CA ASP A 491 -23.59 21.02 -14.55
C ASP A 491 -24.99 21.65 -14.41
N ALA A 492 -25.04 22.96 -14.18
CA ALA A 492 -26.29 23.73 -14.08
C ALA A 492 -27.10 23.78 -15.40
N HIS A 493 -26.52 23.38 -16.52
CA HIS A 493 -27.16 23.30 -17.84
C HIS A 493 -27.56 21.86 -18.21
N HIS A 494 -27.45 20.91 -17.27
CA HIS A 494 -27.67 19.48 -17.46
C HIS A 494 -26.70 18.82 -18.46
N GLU A 495 -25.55 19.43 -18.73
CA GLU A 495 -24.47 18.78 -19.46
C GLU A 495 -23.80 17.73 -18.56
N VAL A 496 -23.57 16.53 -19.11
CA VAL A 496 -22.93 15.44 -18.37
C VAL A 496 -21.44 15.70 -18.21
N VAL A 497 -21.01 15.92 -16.97
CA VAL A 497 -19.59 16.08 -16.59
C VAL A 497 -18.95 14.71 -16.38
N SER A 498 -19.62 13.83 -15.64
CA SER A 498 -19.19 12.45 -15.46
C SER A 498 -20.38 11.49 -15.37
N LEU A 499 -20.20 10.28 -15.89
CA LEU A 499 -21.14 9.17 -15.77
C LEU A 499 -20.34 7.89 -15.52
N ALA A 500 -20.68 7.13 -14.49
CA ALA A 500 -19.93 5.95 -14.10
C ALA A 500 -20.81 4.77 -13.69
N PHE A 501 -20.35 3.59 -14.06
CA PHE A 501 -20.79 2.29 -13.54
C PHE A 501 -19.75 1.76 -12.56
N PHE A 502 -20.16 1.38 -11.35
CA PHE A 502 -19.29 0.68 -10.42
C PHE A 502 -20.07 -0.32 -9.56
N SER A 503 -19.35 -1.24 -8.93
CA SER A 503 -19.93 -2.28 -8.08
C SER A 503 -19.17 -2.43 -6.77
N CYS A 504 -19.89 -2.91 -5.75
CA CYS A 504 -19.33 -3.39 -4.50
C CYS A 504 -19.58 -4.90 -4.39
N GLY A 505 -18.50 -5.68 -4.28
CA GLY A 505 -18.58 -7.13 -4.19
C GLY A 505 -17.36 -7.74 -3.51
N TRP A 506 -17.43 -9.03 -3.18
CA TRP A 506 -16.29 -9.77 -2.63
C TRP A 506 -15.29 -10.12 -3.72
N VAL A 507 -14.01 -9.91 -3.43
CA VAL A 507 -12.91 -10.11 -4.37
C VAL A 507 -11.76 -10.79 -3.65
N LYS A 508 -10.99 -11.58 -4.40
CA LYS A 508 -9.70 -12.10 -3.94
C LYS A 508 -8.66 -10.97 -3.96
N ASP A 509 -7.98 -10.72 -2.84
CA ASP A 509 -7.01 -9.62 -2.74
C ASP A 509 -5.81 -9.80 -3.68
N ASP A 510 -5.54 -11.04 -4.08
CA ASP A 510 -4.50 -11.44 -5.02
C ASP A 510 -4.97 -11.53 -6.48
N MET A 511 -6.14 -10.96 -6.83
CA MET A 511 -6.70 -11.02 -8.19
C MET A 511 -5.74 -10.63 -9.31
N PHE A 512 -4.83 -9.69 -9.04
CA PHE A 512 -3.79 -9.23 -9.98
C PHE A 512 -2.37 -9.48 -9.47
N ALA A 513 -2.19 -10.38 -8.50
CA ALA A 513 -0.87 -10.80 -8.06
C ALA A 513 -0.18 -11.68 -9.12
N ASP A 514 1.11 -11.92 -8.95
CA ASP A 514 1.83 -12.89 -9.80
C ASP A 514 1.22 -14.29 -9.62
N ALA A 515 1.10 -15.04 -10.71
CA ALA A 515 0.46 -16.36 -10.72
C ALA A 515 1.01 -17.32 -9.64
N ASP A 516 2.32 -17.33 -9.41
CA ASP A 516 2.97 -18.16 -8.39
C ASP A 516 2.54 -17.78 -6.95
N VAL A 517 2.27 -16.49 -6.72
CA VAL A 517 1.75 -16.00 -5.43
C VAL A 517 0.32 -16.48 -5.25
N SER A 518 -0.53 -16.29 -6.26
CA SER A 518 -1.91 -16.75 -6.24
C SER A 518 -2.03 -18.25 -6.05
N GLU A 519 -1.20 -19.06 -6.72
CA GLU A 519 -1.17 -20.52 -6.55
C GLU A 519 -0.88 -20.92 -5.09
N LYS A 520 0.08 -20.24 -4.44
CA LYS A 520 0.41 -20.47 -3.01
C LYS A 520 -0.75 -20.06 -2.10
N VAL A 521 -1.41 -18.93 -2.37
CA VAL A 521 -2.58 -18.46 -1.62
C VAL A 521 -3.74 -19.46 -1.74
N GLU A 522 -3.98 -20.00 -2.93
CA GLU A 522 -5.02 -21.03 -3.15
C GLU A 522 -4.78 -22.31 -2.34
N GLN A 523 -3.53 -22.70 -2.05
CA GLN A 523 -3.27 -23.82 -1.14
C GLN A 523 -3.79 -23.56 0.28
N THR A 524 -3.74 -22.30 0.72
CA THR A 524 -4.30 -21.89 2.02
C THR A 524 -5.82 -21.82 1.96
N ARG A 525 -6.40 -21.39 0.83
CA ARG A 525 -7.86 -21.35 0.63
C ARG A 525 -8.54 -22.71 0.63
N LYS A 526 -7.80 -23.80 0.42
CA LYS A 526 -8.30 -25.17 0.67
C LYS A 526 -8.70 -25.41 2.12
N ILE A 527 -8.14 -24.66 3.07
CA ILE A 527 -8.43 -24.75 4.50
C ILE A 527 -9.35 -23.60 4.92
N ASP A 528 -9.08 -22.38 4.45
CA ASP A 528 -9.88 -21.18 4.70
C ASP A 528 -10.28 -20.50 3.38
N PRO A 529 -11.44 -20.84 2.80
CA PRO A 529 -11.87 -20.38 1.48
C PRO A 529 -11.86 -18.86 1.29
N TYR A 530 -11.93 -18.08 2.38
CA TYR A 530 -11.97 -16.62 2.36
C TYR A 530 -10.65 -15.98 2.79
N TYR A 531 -9.57 -16.75 2.93
CA TYR A 531 -8.22 -16.21 3.18
C TYR A 531 -7.82 -15.19 2.11
N LEU A 532 -7.38 -14.00 2.54
CA LEU A 532 -7.05 -12.86 1.67
C LEU A 532 -8.18 -12.52 0.68
N THR A 533 -9.38 -12.35 1.20
CA THR A 533 -10.53 -11.87 0.43
C THR A 533 -11.16 -10.70 1.15
N SER A 534 -11.68 -9.75 0.38
CA SER A 534 -12.26 -8.53 0.93
C SER A 534 -13.38 -8.01 0.04
N LYS A 535 -14.29 -7.20 0.62
CA LYS A 535 -15.19 -6.39 -0.20
C LYS A 535 -14.38 -5.26 -0.84
N GLN A 536 -14.63 -5.00 -2.12
CA GLN A 536 -13.99 -3.91 -2.85
C GLN A 536 -15.05 -3.14 -3.65
N VAL A 537 -14.84 -1.82 -3.75
CA VAL A 537 -15.62 -0.96 -4.64
C VAL A 537 -14.79 -0.72 -5.89
N MET A 538 -15.29 -1.11 -7.05
CA MET A 538 -14.55 -0.96 -8.31
C MET A 538 -15.42 -0.47 -9.45
N THR A 539 -14.85 0.31 -10.36
CA THR A 539 -15.54 0.69 -11.60
C THR A 539 -15.74 -0.54 -12.48
N GLY A 540 -16.93 -0.65 -13.07
CA GLY A 540 -17.41 -1.87 -13.69
C GLY A 540 -17.75 -2.95 -12.64
N SER A 541 -17.58 -4.20 -13.02
CA SER A 541 -17.69 -5.36 -12.14
C SER A 541 -16.59 -6.38 -12.41
N LEU A 542 -16.45 -7.38 -11.55
CA LEU A 542 -15.48 -8.48 -11.73
C LEU A 542 -15.56 -9.17 -13.10
N PHE A 543 -16.73 -9.14 -13.71
CA PHE A 543 -17.01 -9.80 -14.98
C PHE A 543 -16.97 -8.84 -16.17
N SER A 544 -17.06 -7.53 -15.93
CA SER A 544 -17.22 -6.57 -17.00
C SER A 544 -15.86 -6.08 -17.51
N MET A 545 -15.80 -5.76 -18.80
CA MET A 545 -14.64 -5.11 -19.39
C MET A 545 -15.04 -3.93 -20.28
N GLY A 546 -14.15 -2.95 -20.38
CA GLY A 546 -14.27 -1.77 -21.22
C GLY A 546 -14.59 -0.51 -20.42
N LYS A 547 -14.69 0.64 -21.07
CA LYS A 547 -14.84 1.93 -20.36
C LYS A 547 -16.05 1.91 -19.43
N SER A 548 -15.80 2.01 -18.13
CA SER A 548 -16.81 2.05 -17.06
C SER A 548 -17.06 3.47 -16.54
N ILE A 549 -16.24 4.43 -16.98
CA ILE A 549 -16.34 5.86 -16.65
C ILE A 549 -16.33 6.66 -17.95
N TYR A 550 -17.32 7.52 -18.09
CA TYR A 550 -17.32 8.64 -19.02
C TYR A 550 -16.96 9.89 -18.21
N LEU A 551 -15.93 10.59 -18.64
CA LEU A 551 -15.47 11.84 -18.03
C LEU A 551 -15.23 12.86 -19.14
N ASN A 552 -16.02 13.93 -19.16
CA ASN A 552 -15.90 15.00 -20.14
C ASN A 552 -14.70 15.89 -19.80
N GLN A 553 -13.48 15.47 -20.15
CA GLN A 553 -12.25 16.24 -19.86
C GLN A 553 -12.17 17.59 -20.60
N ALA A 554 -13.05 17.87 -21.56
CA ALA A 554 -13.16 19.18 -22.18
C ALA A 554 -14.02 20.16 -21.35
N HIS A 555 -14.82 19.64 -20.41
CA HIS A 555 -15.65 20.44 -19.52
C HIS A 555 -14.78 21.17 -18.48
N PRO A 556 -14.98 22.47 -18.20
CA PRO A 556 -14.18 23.22 -17.23
C PRO A 556 -14.18 22.61 -15.82
N GLN A 557 -15.26 21.91 -15.45
CA GLN A 557 -15.44 21.32 -14.12
C GLN A 557 -15.17 19.79 -14.06
N TRP A 558 -14.40 19.24 -15.00
CA TRP A 558 -14.17 17.78 -15.05
C TRP A 558 -13.49 17.22 -13.80
N GLN A 559 -12.59 17.99 -13.18
CA GLN A 559 -11.88 17.57 -11.96
C GLN A 559 -12.85 17.44 -10.78
N GLN A 560 -13.76 18.40 -10.64
CA GLN A 560 -14.81 18.39 -9.62
C GLN A 560 -15.80 17.24 -9.85
N GLY A 561 -16.14 16.93 -11.11
CA GLY A 561 -16.96 15.76 -11.45
C GLY A 561 -16.30 14.43 -11.05
N LEU A 562 -14.99 14.30 -11.32
CA LEU A 562 -14.21 13.13 -10.90
C LEU A 562 -14.10 13.04 -9.37
N GLU A 563 -13.88 14.15 -8.69
CA GLU A 563 -13.86 14.21 -7.22
C GLU A 563 -15.18 13.73 -6.62
N LYS A 564 -16.32 14.19 -7.16
CA LYS A 564 -17.65 13.72 -6.73
C LYS A 564 -17.82 12.21 -6.88
N LEU A 565 -17.40 11.65 -8.02
CA LEU A 565 -17.41 10.20 -8.24
C LEU A 565 -16.59 9.46 -7.17
N ILE A 566 -15.36 9.90 -6.92
CA ILE A 566 -14.48 9.25 -5.95
C ILE A 566 -15.03 9.38 -4.53
N GLN A 567 -15.52 10.56 -4.13
CA GLN A 567 -16.18 10.77 -2.84
C GLN A 567 -17.38 9.82 -2.66
N GLN A 568 -18.19 9.64 -3.70
CA GLN A 568 -19.36 8.77 -3.64
C GLN A 568 -18.96 7.29 -3.58
N MET A 569 -17.95 6.86 -4.34
CA MET A 569 -17.38 5.51 -4.24
C MET A 569 -16.81 5.26 -2.83
N GLN A 570 -16.09 6.23 -2.25
CA GLN A 570 -15.53 6.14 -0.90
C GLN A 570 -16.62 5.98 0.16
N LYS A 571 -17.68 6.79 0.08
CA LYS A 571 -18.84 6.69 0.98
C LYS A 571 -19.46 5.29 0.95
N ILE A 572 -19.58 4.71 -0.25
CA ILE A 572 -20.08 3.33 -0.41
C ILE A 572 -19.10 2.31 0.14
N ALA A 573 -17.80 2.47 -0.10
CA ALA A 573 -16.80 1.58 0.46
C ALA A 573 -16.87 1.52 1.98
N GLU A 574 -17.08 2.67 2.63
CA GLU A 574 -17.27 2.74 4.09
C GLU A 574 -18.56 2.09 4.55
N GLN A 575 -19.70 2.41 3.90
CA GLN A 575 -21.00 1.80 4.22
C GLN A 575 -20.98 0.28 4.11
N GLU A 576 -20.25 -0.24 3.14
CA GLU A 576 -20.17 -1.68 2.85
C GLU A 576 -19.03 -2.40 3.59
N ASN A 577 -18.19 -1.68 4.35
CA ASN A 577 -16.93 -2.16 4.93
C ASN A 577 -15.98 -2.77 3.88
N ALA A 578 -15.89 -2.14 2.71
CA ALA A 578 -14.93 -2.48 1.68
C ALA A 578 -13.53 -1.92 2.01
N THR A 579 -12.49 -2.69 1.74
CA THR A 579 -11.11 -2.34 2.10
C THR A 579 -10.32 -1.71 0.96
N LYS A 580 -10.90 -1.66 -0.24
CA LYS A 580 -10.22 -1.17 -1.45
C LYS A 580 -11.19 -0.50 -2.40
N LEU A 581 -10.72 0.60 -3.00
CA LEU A 581 -11.32 1.28 -4.13
C LEU A 581 -10.43 1.08 -5.36
N MET A 582 -11.05 0.79 -6.51
CA MET A 582 -10.33 0.60 -7.76
C MET A 582 -11.09 1.21 -8.93
N LEU A 583 -10.51 2.25 -9.53
CA LEU A 583 -10.96 2.75 -10.82
C LEU A 583 -10.07 2.08 -11.86
N ARG A 584 -10.62 1.30 -12.77
CA ARG A 584 -9.85 0.49 -13.71
C ARG A 584 -10.13 0.87 -15.17
N GLU A 585 -9.27 0.35 -16.05
CA GLU A 585 -9.39 0.40 -17.51
C GLU A 585 -9.06 1.78 -18.11
N PHE A 586 -7.96 2.36 -17.59
CA PHE A 586 -7.30 3.54 -18.14
C PHE A 586 -6.14 3.12 -19.06
N ASP A 587 -5.94 3.85 -20.15
CA ASP A 587 -4.86 3.58 -21.10
C ASP A 587 -3.52 4.18 -20.64
N ALA A 588 -2.39 3.67 -21.16
CA ALA A 588 -1.07 4.24 -20.89
C ALA A 588 -0.95 5.73 -21.22
N ASP A 589 -1.66 6.18 -22.27
CA ASP A 589 -1.67 7.57 -22.76
C ASP A 589 -2.60 8.50 -21.95
N THR A 590 -3.10 8.02 -20.80
CA THR A 590 -3.89 8.85 -19.89
C THR A 590 -3.11 10.11 -19.51
N LYS A 591 -3.72 11.29 -19.76
CA LYS A 591 -3.09 12.61 -19.56
C LYS A 591 -2.54 12.79 -18.14
N ASP A 592 -1.39 13.45 -18.02
CA ASP A 592 -0.73 13.76 -16.74
C ASP A 592 -1.65 14.48 -15.75
N ALA A 593 -2.55 15.34 -16.24
CA ALA A 593 -3.52 16.04 -15.40
C ALA A 593 -4.47 15.07 -14.67
N LEU A 594 -4.96 14.01 -15.34
CA LEU A 594 -5.84 13.02 -14.71
C LEU A 594 -5.08 12.22 -13.64
N ARG A 595 -3.84 11.79 -13.94
CA ARG A 595 -2.99 11.07 -12.99
C ARG A 595 -2.69 11.90 -11.75
N THR A 596 -2.40 13.19 -11.94
CA THR A 596 -2.15 14.13 -10.84
C THR A 596 -3.39 14.28 -9.97
N THR A 597 -4.57 14.52 -10.57
CA THR A 597 -5.83 14.62 -9.82
C THR A 597 -6.18 13.31 -9.08
N MET A 598 -5.95 12.14 -9.68
CA MET A 598 -6.15 10.85 -9.00
C MET A 598 -5.23 10.71 -7.77
N LEU A 599 -3.96 11.09 -7.90
CA LEU A 599 -2.99 11.05 -6.80
C LEU A 599 -3.37 12.02 -5.67
N GLU A 600 -3.83 13.22 -5.99
CA GLU A 600 -4.33 14.21 -5.03
C GLU A 600 -5.56 13.72 -4.26
N LEU A 601 -6.41 12.92 -4.92
CA LEU A 601 -7.55 12.25 -4.30
C LEU A 601 -7.17 10.96 -3.54
N GLY A 602 -5.87 10.65 -3.47
CA GLY A 602 -5.29 9.55 -2.73
C GLY A 602 -5.40 8.20 -3.44
N LEU A 603 -5.42 8.18 -4.77
CA LEU A 603 -5.35 6.96 -5.58
C LEU A 603 -3.99 6.85 -6.27
N VAL A 604 -3.44 5.64 -6.25
CA VAL A 604 -2.13 5.32 -6.83
C VAL A 604 -2.32 4.51 -8.10
N ASP A 605 -1.49 4.75 -9.11
CA ASP A 605 -1.52 4.00 -10.35
C ASP A 605 -1.08 2.53 -10.14
N TYR A 606 -1.77 1.63 -10.82
CA TYR A 606 -1.56 0.20 -10.73
C TYR A 606 -1.74 -0.42 -12.12
N LYS A 607 -0.65 -0.93 -12.71
CA LYS A 607 -0.72 -1.56 -14.03
C LYS A 607 -1.48 -2.89 -13.94
N LEU A 608 -2.53 -3.04 -14.75
CA LEU A 608 -3.30 -4.26 -14.92
C LEU A 608 -2.65 -5.17 -15.97
N PRO A 609 -3.06 -6.45 -16.07
CA PRO A 609 -2.73 -7.28 -17.22
C PRO A 609 -3.12 -6.59 -18.53
N ASN A 610 -2.26 -6.68 -19.55
CA ASN A 610 -2.52 -5.95 -20.80
C ASN A 610 -3.77 -6.47 -21.51
N ASN A 611 -4.54 -5.57 -22.11
CA ASN A 611 -5.66 -5.94 -22.96
C ASN A 611 -5.18 -6.32 -24.37
N CYS A 612 -5.84 -7.28 -25.01
CA CYS A 612 -5.47 -7.81 -26.31
C CYS A 612 -6.59 -7.57 -27.32
N VAL A 613 -6.38 -6.70 -28.31
CA VAL A 613 -7.44 -6.31 -29.28
C VAL A 613 -6.99 -6.59 -30.70
N VAL A 614 -7.84 -7.25 -31.50
CA VAL A 614 -7.69 -7.35 -32.96
C VAL A 614 -8.44 -6.18 -33.58
N GLU A 615 -7.70 -5.16 -33.98
CA GLU A 615 -8.28 -3.90 -34.46
C GLU A 615 -8.46 -3.88 -35.99
N ASN A 616 -9.36 -3.01 -36.45
CA ASN A 616 -9.54 -2.63 -37.85
C ASN A 616 -9.71 -3.85 -38.78
N MET A 617 -10.68 -4.71 -38.46
CA MET A 617 -11.03 -5.95 -39.15
C MET A 617 -11.63 -5.75 -40.56
N THR A 618 -10.98 -4.94 -41.39
CA THR A 618 -11.44 -4.45 -42.69
C THR A 618 -11.01 -5.32 -43.89
N TRP A 619 -10.25 -6.40 -43.65
CA TRP A 619 -9.78 -7.31 -44.69
C TRP A 619 -10.94 -7.98 -45.44
N GLN A 620 -10.73 -8.29 -46.73
CA GLN A 620 -11.77 -8.83 -47.62
C GLN A 620 -11.76 -10.37 -47.67
N ASP A 621 -10.60 -10.98 -47.46
CA ASP A 621 -10.39 -12.43 -47.55
C ASP A 621 -9.29 -12.91 -46.59
N ASP A 622 -9.10 -14.23 -46.51
CA ASP A 622 -8.11 -14.87 -45.64
C ASP A 622 -6.66 -14.51 -46.01
N GLU A 623 -6.39 -14.20 -47.28
CA GLU A 623 -5.04 -13.81 -47.72
C GLU A 623 -4.71 -12.39 -47.23
N ALA A 624 -5.68 -11.48 -47.33
CA ALA A 624 -5.60 -10.13 -46.80
C ALA A 624 -5.46 -10.13 -45.27
N TYR A 625 -6.21 -10.99 -44.56
CA TYR A 625 -6.02 -11.19 -43.11
C TYR A 625 -4.59 -11.66 -42.80
N GLN A 626 -4.09 -12.70 -43.48
CA GLN A 626 -2.74 -13.20 -43.22
C GLN A 626 -1.65 -12.15 -43.46
N LYS A 627 -1.88 -11.18 -44.34
CA LYS A 627 -0.97 -10.06 -44.60
C LYS A 627 -0.91 -9.04 -43.46
N THR A 628 -1.95 -8.92 -42.63
CA THR A 628 -1.93 -8.06 -41.43
C THR A 628 -0.98 -8.62 -40.35
N LEU A 629 -0.73 -9.93 -40.37
CA LEU A 629 0.19 -10.60 -39.45
C LEU A 629 1.66 -10.45 -39.89
N THR A 630 2.55 -10.31 -38.91
CA THR A 630 4.00 -10.38 -39.12
C THR A 630 4.42 -11.75 -39.67
N SER A 631 5.59 -11.84 -40.30
CA SER A 631 6.11 -13.10 -40.86
C SER A 631 6.14 -14.24 -39.84
N LYS A 632 6.53 -13.95 -38.59
CA LYS A 632 6.52 -14.86 -37.45
C LYS A 632 5.11 -15.39 -37.15
N TYR A 633 4.13 -14.50 -36.96
CA TYR A 633 2.77 -14.91 -36.58
C TYR A 633 2.01 -15.55 -37.74
N ARG A 634 2.27 -15.14 -38.99
CA ARG A 634 1.76 -15.83 -40.18
C ARG A 634 2.27 -17.27 -40.30
N TYR A 635 3.51 -17.52 -39.88
CA TYR A 635 4.03 -18.89 -39.78
C TYR A 635 3.29 -19.69 -38.71
N SER A 636 3.14 -19.14 -37.50
CA SER A 636 2.38 -19.80 -36.42
C SER A 636 0.93 -20.07 -36.79
N LEU A 637 0.21 -19.11 -37.38
CA LEU A 637 -1.16 -19.30 -37.86
C LEU A 637 -1.23 -20.50 -38.82
N ARG A 638 -0.33 -20.59 -39.81
CA ARG A 638 -0.35 -21.70 -40.77
C ARG A 638 0.01 -23.05 -40.14
N LYS A 639 1.01 -23.10 -39.25
CA LYS A 639 1.55 -24.37 -38.73
C LYS A 639 0.87 -24.88 -37.46
N GLU A 640 0.34 -23.99 -36.64
CA GLU A 640 -0.21 -24.30 -35.32
C GLU A 640 -1.75 -24.20 -35.30
N ILE A 641 -2.36 -23.39 -36.17
CA ILE A 641 -3.82 -23.17 -36.20
C ILE A 641 -4.44 -23.82 -37.43
N LEU A 642 -4.17 -23.27 -38.64
CA LEU A 642 -4.82 -23.72 -39.88
C LEU A 642 -4.52 -25.19 -40.22
N LYS A 643 -3.33 -25.70 -39.89
CA LYS A 643 -2.98 -27.13 -40.02
C LYS A 643 -3.95 -28.07 -39.30
N TYR A 644 -4.57 -27.61 -38.21
CA TYR A 644 -5.47 -28.39 -37.37
C TYR A 644 -6.94 -28.08 -37.65
N ALA A 645 -7.26 -27.04 -38.43
CA ALA A 645 -8.62 -26.54 -38.62
C ALA A 645 -9.59 -27.61 -39.13
N ASP A 646 -9.17 -28.45 -40.08
CA ASP A 646 -10.01 -29.51 -40.67
C ASP A 646 -10.36 -30.64 -39.69
N ARG A 647 -9.74 -30.68 -38.51
CA ARG A 647 -10.03 -31.66 -37.45
C ARG A 647 -11.22 -31.25 -36.60
N PHE A 648 -11.65 -30.00 -36.69
CA PHE A 648 -12.70 -29.45 -35.85
C PHE A 648 -13.99 -29.21 -36.62
N GLU A 649 -15.11 -29.33 -35.91
CA GLU A 649 -16.42 -28.85 -36.30
C GLU A 649 -16.78 -27.68 -35.37
N VAL A 650 -17.30 -26.60 -35.95
CA VAL A 650 -17.59 -25.35 -35.22
C VAL A 650 -19.10 -25.14 -35.22
N SER A 651 -19.69 -25.02 -34.04
CA SER A 651 -21.09 -24.63 -33.88
C SER A 651 -21.16 -23.23 -33.28
N TYR A 652 -22.00 -22.39 -33.87
CA TYR A 652 -22.40 -21.08 -33.33
C TYR A 652 -23.83 -21.12 -32.76
N GLU A 653 -24.46 -22.29 -32.77
CA GLU A 653 -25.75 -22.46 -32.13
C GLU A 653 -25.56 -22.49 -30.62
N LYS A 654 -26.47 -21.87 -29.88
CA LYS A 654 -26.48 -21.94 -28.43
C LYS A 654 -26.84 -23.35 -27.96
N PRO A 655 -26.36 -23.78 -26.77
CA PRO A 655 -26.72 -25.08 -26.22
C PRO A 655 -28.22 -25.16 -25.98
N ALA A 656 -28.85 -26.20 -26.54
CA ALA A 656 -30.30 -26.35 -26.55
C ALA A 656 -30.83 -27.08 -25.31
N THR A 657 -30.04 -27.99 -24.75
CA THR A 657 -30.41 -28.83 -23.60
C THR A 657 -29.67 -28.39 -22.34
N GLU A 658 -30.24 -28.69 -21.16
CA GLU A 658 -29.52 -28.45 -19.90
C GLU A 658 -28.21 -29.24 -19.81
N LEU A 659 -28.15 -30.44 -20.41
CA LEU A 659 -26.90 -31.20 -20.49
C LEU A 659 -25.83 -30.42 -21.25
N GLU A 660 -26.14 -29.90 -22.45
CA GLU A 660 -25.18 -29.10 -23.22
C GLU A 660 -24.75 -27.83 -22.50
N LYS A 661 -25.67 -27.15 -21.80
CA LYS A 661 -25.35 -25.95 -21.01
C LYS A 661 -24.40 -26.27 -19.86
N ARG A 662 -24.62 -27.40 -19.17
CA ARG A 662 -23.74 -27.88 -18.10
C ARG A 662 -22.38 -28.30 -18.65
N THR A 663 -22.32 -28.98 -19.79
CA THR A 663 -21.04 -29.32 -20.45
C THR A 663 -20.23 -28.07 -20.77
N CYS A 664 -20.87 -27.02 -21.32
CA CYS A 664 -20.19 -25.75 -21.60
C CYS A 664 -19.69 -25.07 -20.31
N PHE A 665 -20.46 -25.14 -19.21
CA PHE A 665 -20.05 -24.60 -17.91
C PHE A 665 -18.87 -25.37 -17.30
N GLU A 666 -18.84 -26.71 -17.39
CA GLU A 666 -17.71 -27.51 -16.90
C GLU A 666 -16.42 -27.24 -17.70
N LEU A 667 -16.52 -26.97 -19.01
CA LEU A 667 -15.36 -26.53 -19.79
C LEU A 667 -14.80 -25.21 -19.27
N TYR A 668 -15.64 -24.25 -18.86
CA TYR A 668 -15.20 -23.01 -18.22
C TYR A 668 -14.51 -23.32 -16.88
N LYS A 669 -15.10 -24.19 -16.05
CA LYS A 669 -14.52 -24.57 -14.75
C LYS A 669 -13.13 -25.18 -14.87
N ASN A 670 -12.90 -26.00 -15.90
CA ASN A 670 -11.57 -26.54 -16.19
C ASN A 670 -10.51 -25.45 -16.35
N VAL A 671 -10.87 -24.32 -16.97
CA VAL A 671 -9.97 -23.16 -17.15
C VAL A 671 -9.81 -22.41 -15.84
N PHE A 672 -10.91 -22.16 -15.14
CA PHE A 672 -10.92 -21.53 -13.81
C PHE A 672 -9.97 -22.25 -12.84
N ASP A 673 -10.06 -23.58 -12.73
CA ASP A 673 -9.25 -24.41 -11.81
C ASP A 673 -7.73 -24.32 -12.06
N LYS A 674 -7.30 -23.75 -13.19
CA LYS A 674 -5.90 -23.63 -13.59
C LYS A 674 -5.46 -22.18 -13.83
N SER A 675 -6.33 -21.20 -13.61
CA SER A 675 -6.08 -19.79 -13.93
C SER A 675 -5.63 -19.01 -12.68
N TYR A 676 -4.33 -18.73 -12.60
CA TYR A 676 -3.75 -17.89 -11.54
C TYR A 676 -3.33 -16.48 -12.00
N GLU A 677 -3.29 -16.20 -13.30
CA GLU A 677 -2.89 -14.87 -13.83
C GLU A 677 -3.95 -13.78 -13.57
N MET A 678 -5.22 -14.18 -13.45
CA MET A 678 -6.31 -13.33 -12.98
C MET A 678 -7.14 -14.17 -11.99
N ASN A 679 -6.78 -14.10 -10.71
CA ASN A 679 -7.34 -15.00 -9.70
C ASN A 679 -8.66 -14.45 -9.15
N VAL A 680 -9.79 -14.94 -9.67
CA VAL A 680 -11.15 -14.52 -9.26
C VAL A 680 -11.89 -15.66 -8.55
N PHE A 681 -13.08 -15.39 -8.02
CA PHE A 681 -14.00 -16.43 -7.59
C PHE A 681 -14.63 -17.16 -8.78
N GLU A 682 -15.12 -18.39 -8.56
CA GLU A 682 -15.89 -19.10 -9.58
C GLU A 682 -17.14 -18.27 -9.89
N LEU A 683 -17.45 -18.07 -11.18
CA LEU A 683 -18.62 -17.30 -11.59
C LEU A 683 -19.90 -18.13 -11.45
N PRO A 684 -21.02 -17.54 -10.99
CA PRO A 684 -22.25 -18.26 -10.74
C PRO A 684 -22.86 -18.82 -12.04
N TYR A 685 -23.40 -20.04 -12.00
CA TYR A 685 -24.08 -20.65 -13.16
C TYR A 685 -25.22 -19.78 -13.72
N LYS A 686 -25.88 -19.00 -12.86
CA LYS A 686 -26.92 -18.02 -13.23
C LYS A 686 -26.45 -17.02 -14.29
N LEU A 687 -25.17 -16.63 -14.26
CA LEU A 687 -24.56 -15.79 -15.29
C LEU A 687 -24.53 -16.50 -16.65
N PHE A 688 -24.21 -17.79 -16.68
CA PHE A 688 -24.21 -18.58 -17.92
C PHE A 688 -25.63 -18.77 -18.45
N GLU A 689 -26.61 -19.01 -17.58
CA GLU A 689 -28.04 -19.05 -17.96
C GLU A 689 -28.47 -17.75 -18.64
N MET A 690 -28.05 -16.60 -18.13
CA MET A 690 -28.28 -15.31 -18.77
C MET A 690 -27.65 -15.26 -20.18
N MET A 691 -26.37 -15.64 -20.34
CA MET A 691 -25.70 -15.66 -21.65
C MET A 691 -26.38 -16.59 -22.65
N TYR A 692 -26.85 -17.77 -22.21
CA TYR A 692 -27.57 -18.70 -23.07
C TYR A 692 -28.88 -18.10 -23.61
N ASN A 693 -29.53 -17.23 -22.83
CA ASN A 693 -30.84 -16.68 -23.19
C ASN A 693 -30.78 -15.33 -23.93
N ASP A 694 -29.71 -14.55 -23.82
CA ASP A 694 -29.64 -13.23 -24.45
C ASP A 694 -29.09 -13.25 -25.90
N PRO A 695 -29.84 -12.81 -26.92
CA PRO A 695 -29.40 -12.82 -28.32
C PRO A 695 -28.10 -12.05 -28.62
N ASN A 696 -27.67 -11.13 -27.75
CA ASN A 696 -26.40 -10.41 -27.93
C ASN A 696 -25.18 -11.22 -27.50
N TYR A 697 -25.38 -12.32 -26.77
CA TYR A 697 -24.32 -13.28 -26.46
C TYR A 697 -24.20 -14.33 -27.57
N ASP A 698 -22.98 -14.46 -28.09
CA ASP A 698 -22.58 -15.45 -29.07
C ASP A 698 -21.74 -16.53 -28.38
N ILE A 699 -21.98 -17.80 -28.73
CA ILE A 699 -21.35 -18.95 -28.07
C ILE A 699 -20.74 -19.83 -29.14
N ILE A 700 -19.42 -19.83 -29.21
CA ILE A 700 -18.66 -20.68 -30.13
C ILE A 700 -18.38 -21.99 -29.42
N ARG A 701 -18.89 -23.11 -29.94
CA ARG A 701 -18.61 -24.46 -29.45
C ARG A 701 -17.74 -25.19 -30.48
N LEU A 702 -16.58 -25.66 -30.03
CA LEU A 702 -15.59 -26.31 -30.89
C LEU A 702 -15.58 -27.80 -30.58
N TYR A 703 -15.87 -28.64 -31.57
CA TYR A 703 -15.90 -30.10 -31.47
C TYR A 703 -14.72 -30.69 -32.22
N LEU A 704 -14.06 -31.69 -31.65
CA LEU A 704 -13.10 -32.49 -32.40
C LEU A 704 -13.86 -33.57 -33.16
N LYS A 705 -13.58 -33.77 -34.45
CA LYS A 705 -14.26 -34.79 -35.26
C LYS A 705 -14.19 -36.16 -34.59
N GLY A 706 -15.36 -36.77 -34.36
CA GLY A 706 -15.49 -38.04 -33.64
C GLY A 706 -15.68 -37.93 -32.13
N ASN A 707 -15.71 -36.71 -31.58
CA ASN A 707 -16.10 -36.45 -30.20
C ASN A 707 -17.55 -35.91 -30.15
N GLU A 708 -18.36 -36.43 -29.24
CA GLU A 708 -19.76 -36.00 -29.07
C GLU A 708 -19.86 -34.67 -28.32
N ASP A 709 -18.96 -34.44 -27.35
CA ASP A 709 -18.95 -33.23 -26.54
C ASP A 709 -18.01 -32.15 -27.11
N PRO A 710 -18.30 -30.86 -26.90
CA PRO A 710 -17.39 -29.80 -27.26
C PRO A 710 -16.07 -29.94 -26.48
N VAL A 711 -14.96 -29.73 -27.17
CA VAL A 711 -13.61 -29.73 -26.57
C VAL A 711 -13.16 -28.32 -26.16
N ALA A 712 -13.86 -27.28 -26.64
CA ALA A 712 -13.72 -25.90 -26.17
C ALA A 712 -15.01 -25.10 -26.41
N VAL A 713 -15.20 -24.06 -25.60
CA VAL A 713 -16.31 -23.11 -25.71
C VAL A 713 -15.80 -21.68 -25.51
N LEU A 714 -16.38 -20.71 -26.21
CA LEU A 714 -16.11 -19.29 -26.03
C LEU A 714 -17.41 -18.52 -25.92
N PHE A 715 -17.59 -17.83 -24.80
CA PHE A 715 -18.72 -16.96 -24.53
C PHE A 715 -18.32 -15.53 -24.87
N SER A 716 -19.06 -14.90 -25.78
CA SER A 716 -18.75 -13.57 -26.28
C SER A 716 -19.98 -12.69 -26.29
N HIS A 717 -19.80 -11.37 -26.13
CA HIS A 717 -20.88 -10.39 -26.23
C HIS A 717 -20.64 -9.47 -27.44
N LYS A 718 -21.61 -9.45 -28.36
CA LYS A 718 -21.59 -8.54 -29.52
C LYS A 718 -22.30 -7.24 -29.15
N ASN A 719 -21.62 -6.12 -29.32
CA ASN A 719 -22.20 -4.81 -29.11
C ASN A 719 -21.79 -3.84 -30.21
N GLY A 720 -22.75 -3.34 -30.99
CA GLY A 720 -22.47 -2.50 -32.15
C GLY A 720 -21.48 -3.17 -33.12
N SER A 721 -20.35 -2.50 -33.36
CA SER A 721 -19.24 -3.00 -34.17
C SER A 721 -18.16 -3.74 -33.38
N MET A 722 -18.33 -3.92 -32.07
CA MET A 722 -17.36 -4.57 -31.19
C MET A 722 -17.80 -6.01 -30.88
N TYR A 723 -16.84 -6.95 -30.94
CA TYR A 723 -17.04 -8.31 -30.46
C TYR A 723 -16.15 -8.55 -29.24
N ASN A 724 -16.73 -8.86 -28.09
CA ASN A 724 -15.99 -9.02 -26.83
C ASN A 724 -15.93 -10.49 -26.46
N ALA A 725 -14.76 -11.13 -26.50
CA ALA A 725 -14.56 -12.49 -26.03
C ALA A 725 -14.36 -12.49 -24.51
N LEU A 726 -15.37 -12.91 -23.76
CA LEU A 726 -15.43 -12.72 -22.31
C LEU A 726 -14.86 -13.92 -21.54
N LEU A 727 -15.34 -15.13 -21.85
CA LEU A 727 -14.93 -16.35 -21.13
C LEU A 727 -14.61 -17.47 -22.12
N VAL A 728 -13.55 -18.21 -21.82
CA VAL A 728 -13.17 -19.41 -22.56
C VAL A 728 -13.26 -20.63 -21.64
N GLY A 729 -13.76 -21.74 -22.19
CA GLY A 729 -13.72 -23.05 -21.57
C GLY A 729 -12.95 -24.03 -22.44
N LEU A 730 -12.16 -24.90 -21.83
CA LEU A 730 -11.24 -25.81 -22.51
C LEU A 730 -11.26 -27.19 -21.86
N ASN A 731 -11.24 -28.24 -22.68
CA ASN A 731 -10.80 -29.55 -22.23
C ASN A 731 -9.28 -29.66 -22.45
N TYR A 732 -8.53 -29.66 -21.35
CA TYR A 732 -7.07 -29.66 -21.36
C TYR A 732 -6.43 -30.92 -21.93
N GLU A 733 -7.15 -32.03 -22.04
CA GLU A 733 -6.69 -33.25 -22.70
C GLU A 733 -6.34 -32.97 -24.17
N PHE A 734 -7.13 -32.12 -24.83
CA PHE A 734 -6.98 -31.83 -26.25
C PHE A 734 -6.14 -30.57 -26.54
N VAL A 735 -5.89 -29.70 -25.55
CA VAL A 735 -5.24 -28.39 -25.77
C VAL A 735 -3.85 -28.53 -26.40
N ARG A 736 -2.99 -29.42 -25.85
CA ARG A 736 -1.61 -29.59 -26.34
C ARG A 736 -1.55 -30.38 -27.65
N GLU A 737 -2.33 -31.45 -27.75
CA GLU A 737 -2.29 -32.36 -28.91
C GLU A 737 -2.94 -31.75 -30.16
N HIS A 738 -4.02 -30.98 -29.98
CA HIS A 738 -4.83 -30.44 -31.07
C HIS A 738 -4.80 -28.92 -31.20
N ASN A 739 -4.01 -28.21 -30.37
CA ASN A 739 -3.94 -26.74 -30.35
C ASN A 739 -5.31 -26.06 -30.14
N THR A 740 -6.21 -26.68 -29.38
CA THR A 740 -7.62 -26.29 -29.24
C THR A 740 -7.81 -24.82 -28.82
N TYR A 741 -6.99 -24.31 -27.88
CA TYR A 741 -7.08 -22.89 -27.47
C TYR A 741 -6.78 -21.93 -28.62
N LYS A 742 -5.74 -22.19 -29.40
CA LYS A 742 -5.38 -21.37 -30.56
C LYS A 742 -6.46 -21.42 -31.64
N GLN A 743 -7.06 -22.59 -31.80
CA GLN A 743 -8.15 -22.78 -32.75
C GLN A 743 -9.39 -21.99 -32.34
N ILE A 744 -9.80 -22.01 -31.07
CA ILE A 744 -11.00 -21.26 -30.65
C ILE A 744 -10.77 -19.73 -30.69
N LEU A 745 -9.56 -19.25 -30.41
CA LEU A 745 -9.19 -17.85 -30.65
C LEU A 745 -9.31 -17.46 -32.13
N TYR A 746 -8.86 -18.32 -33.04
CA TYR A 746 -9.02 -18.09 -34.47
C TYR A 746 -10.49 -18.08 -34.89
N GLN A 747 -11.30 -18.98 -34.33
CA GLN A 747 -12.75 -18.97 -34.59
C GLN A 747 -13.43 -17.70 -34.09
N ALA A 748 -12.94 -17.07 -33.01
CA ALA A 748 -13.42 -15.76 -32.59
C ALA A 748 -13.17 -14.68 -33.66
N VAL A 749 -11.98 -14.67 -34.28
CA VAL A 749 -11.66 -13.74 -35.39
C VAL A 749 -12.59 -13.96 -36.57
N VAL A 750 -12.76 -15.22 -36.99
CA VAL A 750 -13.64 -15.58 -38.11
C VAL A 750 -15.09 -15.17 -37.82
N ARG A 751 -15.56 -15.45 -36.61
CA ARG A 751 -16.93 -15.16 -36.19
C ARG A 751 -17.21 -13.66 -36.07
N ALA A 752 -16.32 -12.90 -35.44
CA ALA A 752 -16.41 -11.45 -35.35
C ALA A 752 -16.45 -10.81 -36.75
N LYS A 753 -15.62 -11.28 -37.68
CA LYS A 753 -15.63 -10.83 -39.07
C LYS A 753 -16.95 -11.14 -39.77
N ALA A 754 -17.47 -12.36 -39.64
CA ALA A 754 -18.73 -12.79 -40.22
C ALA A 754 -19.93 -11.97 -39.70
N LEU A 755 -19.86 -11.52 -38.45
CA LEU A 755 -20.88 -10.67 -37.81
C LEU A 755 -20.75 -9.17 -38.15
N GLY A 756 -19.76 -8.79 -38.97
CA GLY A 756 -19.53 -7.43 -39.41
C GLY A 756 -18.88 -6.52 -38.36
N CYS A 757 -18.25 -7.10 -37.33
CA CYS A 757 -17.54 -6.33 -36.30
C CYS A 757 -16.27 -5.70 -36.89
N LYS A 758 -15.97 -4.48 -36.45
CA LYS A 758 -14.75 -3.75 -36.78
C LYS A 758 -13.58 -4.17 -35.92
N ASP A 759 -13.84 -4.50 -34.66
CA ASP A 759 -12.81 -4.79 -33.67
C ASP A 759 -13.24 -5.98 -32.79
N LEU A 760 -12.26 -6.73 -32.30
CA LEU A 760 -12.42 -7.91 -31.45
C LEU A 760 -11.55 -7.76 -30.20
N ASP A 761 -12.18 -7.68 -29.03
CA ASP A 761 -11.52 -7.68 -27.73
C ASP A 761 -11.34 -9.14 -27.29
N LEU A 762 -10.08 -9.56 -27.11
CA LEU A 762 -9.72 -10.90 -26.65
C LEU A 762 -9.41 -10.95 -25.15
N ALA A 763 -9.68 -9.87 -24.39
CA ALA A 763 -9.45 -9.75 -22.96
C ALA A 763 -7.99 -9.80 -22.52
N PHE A 764 -7.79 -9.78 -21.21
CA PHE A 764 -6.52 -9.93 -20.51
C PHE A 764 -5.89 -11.32 -20.69
N THR A 765 -4.58 -11.42 -20.41
CA THR A 765 -3.78 -12.67 -20.36
C THR A 765 -3.48 -13.34 -21.70
N ALA A 766 -2.63 -14.38 -21.69
CA ALA A 766 -2.29 -15.21 -22.85
C ALA A 766 -1.82 -14.44 -24.10
N GLU A 767 -1.11 -13.33 -23.90
CA GLU A 767 -0.72 -12.38 -24.96
C GLU A 767 -0.06 -13.05 -26.17
N MET A 768 0.82 -14.01 -25.91
CA MET A 768 1.59 -14.69 -26.95
C MET A 768 0.72 -15.50 -27.90
N GLU A 769 -0.37 -16.10 -27.40
CA GLU A 769 -1.31 -16.84 -28.23
C GLU A 769 -2.25 -15.89 -28.97
N LYS A 770 -2.69 -14.80 -28.34
CA LYS A 770 -3.56 -13.78 -28.97
C LYS A 770 -2.85 -13.00 -30.07
N LYS A 771 -1.54 -12.73 -29.93
CA LYS A 771 -0.73 -12.14 -31.01
C LYS A 771 -0.70 -13.00 -32.28
N LYS A 772 -0.82 -14.34 -32.16
CA LYS A 772 -0.83 -15.25 -33.33
C LYS A 772 -2.08 -15.10 -34.18
N VAL A 773 -3.18 -14.61 -33.61
CA VAL A 773 -4.42 -14.31 -34.32
C VAL A 773 -4.59 -12.82 -34.68
N GLY A 774 -3.55 -12.01 -34.44
CA GLY A 774 -3.48 -10.61 -34.88
C GLY A 774 -3.78 -9.58 -33.80
N ALA A 775 -3.83 -9.97 -32.53
CA ALA A 775 -4.06 -9.02 -31.45
C ALA A 775 -2.87 -8.07 -31.25
N LYS A 776 -3.17 -6.79 -31.05
CA LYS A 776 -2.27 -5.79 -30.49
C LYS A 776 -2.43 -5.76 -28.97
N ILE A 777 -1.36 -5.34 -28.29
CA ILE A 777 -1.32 -5.27 -26.83
C ILE A 777 -1.49 -3.83 -26.40
N HIS A 778 -2.47 -3.61 -25.54
CA HIS A 778 -2.80 -2.32 -24.96
C HIS A 778 -2.49 -2.38 -23.48
N GLU A 779 -1.62 -1.49 -23.02
CA GLU A 779 -1.33 -1.39 -21.60
C GLU A 779 -2.50 -0.73 -20.88
N THR A 780 -2.99 -1.42 -19.85
CA THR A 780 -4.13 -1.00 -19.06
C THR A 780 -3.69 -0.70 -17.62
N TYR A 781 -4.35 0.29 -17.03
CA TYR A 781 -4.05 0.78 -15.70
C TYR A 781 -5.33 0.89 -14.87
N ALA A 782 -5.15 0.77 -13.56
CA ALA A 782 -6.11 1.13 -12.55
C ALA A 782 -5.52 2.21 -11.64
N PHE A 783 -6.38 2.99 -11.01
CA PHE A 783 -6.08 3.83 -9.87
C PHE A 783 -6.69 3.19 -8.64
N VAL A 784 -5.85 2.87 -7.66
CA VAL A 784 -6.19 2.06 -6.51
C VAL A 784 -6.02 2.87 -5.24
N GLN A 785 -6.98 2.75 -4.34
CA GLN A 785 -6.90 3.28 -2.99
C GLN A 785 -7.23 2.17 -2.00
N ALA A 786 -6.22 1.72 -1.24
CA ALA A 786 -6.40 0.74 -0.17
C ALA A 786 -6.62 1.48 1.16
N THR A 787 -7.60 1.04 1.95
CA THR A 787 -7.82 1.56 3.31
C THR A 787 -6.88 0.93 4.34
N GLU A 788 -6.37 -0.28 4.06
CA GLU A 788 -5.40 -1.00 4.88
C GLU A 788 -4.31 -1.66 4.00
N HIS A 789 -3.05 -1.59 4.43
CA HIS A 789 -1.91 -2.17 3.71
C HIS A 789 -1.67 -3.66 4.00
N LEU A 790 -2.46 -4.26 4.89
CA LEU A 790 -2.18 -5.59 5.42
C LEU A 790 -2.17 -6.68 4.34
N SER A 791 -3.22 -6.77 3.49
CA SER A 791 -3.27 -7.79 2.44
C SER A 791 -2.11 -7.64 1.45
N TYR A 792 -1.75 -6.41 1.10
CA TYR A 792 -0.60 -6.16 0.21
C TYR A 792 0.71 -6.59 0.86
N ALA A 793 0.94 -6.21 2.12
CA ALA A 793 2.13 -6.59 2.86
C ALA A 793 2.24 -8.12 3.01
N ILE A 794 1.13 -8.82 3.28
CA ILE A 794 1.10 -10.29 3.32
C ILE A 794 1.44 -10.89 1.95
N LEU A 795 0.91 -10.35 0.85
CA LEU A 795 1.23 -10.85 -0.49
C LEU A 795 2.71 -10.67 -0.82
N GLU A 796 3.33 -9.57 -0.40
CA GLU A 796 4.78 -9.38 -0.54
C GLU A 796 5.60 -10.41 0.26
N THR A 797 5.12 -10.93 1.39
CA THR A 797 5.85 -12.00 2.11
C THR A 797 5.75 -13.36 1.44
N ILE A 798 4.74 -13.59 0.60
CA ILE A 798 4.52 -14.86 -0.10
C ILE A 798 5.38 -14.99 -1.37
N GLN A 799 5.74 -13.87 -2.01
CA GLN A 799 6.63 -13.80 -3.18
C GLN A 799 7.97 -14.51 -2.92
#